data_AF-A0A5A7PNQ3-F1
#
_entry.id   AF-A0A5A7PNQ3-F1
#
_cell.length_a   1.000
_cell.length_b   1.000
_cell.length_c   1.000
_cell.angle_alpha   90.00
_cell.angle_beta   90.00
_cell.angle_gamma   90.00
#
_symmetry.space_group_name_H-M   'P 1'
#
loop_
_entity.id
_entity.type
_entity.pdbx_description
1 polymer ?
#
loop_
_entity_poly.entity_id
_entity_poly.type
_entity_poly.pdbx_seq_one_letter_code
_entity_poly.pdbx_strand_id
1 'polypeptide(L)'
;MGKISFLSIRILKLRGVPEKICTYTTMIWLFNPFTFTIGTRGNCEPIICSMVLWILICLMNDRLSQAAFWYGLVVHLRIYPIIYALPIIFVLDPLHFRPGKKPILVDWNSRSSNSKITYSHYIRNLLTSIFTWKRVVFGIISASTFFILTGFSFYLYGWDFLYEALLYHLTRTDPRHNFSIYFYHIYINYEREFSILEKLIAFLPQFTVQLVLIFCFALDLPFSFFLQTLAFVAFNKVITAQYLVWFFCLLPLILPWTTMKLKWRGLACISVWIGAQTHWLMWGYLLEFRGKNVFLQLWLASLLFLVANTFVIISVIRGHVYCPLFKRMILEIRWVIERQGFQNSHSHCYRGAMAGALILLLPLLFPSLFTPLSHALPSVLSEWNTPKPRHSRLLKSALQRQTSDELQADLWRPLADQGWKPCLRSVSTSKLPEKSEGYIQVFLDGGLNQQRMGICDAVVLAKILNATLIIPHLEMNPVWQDSSTFMDIFDVDHFINVLKDDVSIIKEVPDEYFWSTREYYATAIRANRVKTAPVHASANWYLDNVLPILQSYGIAAIAPFSHRLAFDNMPEEIQRLRCKVNFQALVFVPHIRNLGEALVSRLRFPPSKSQVSSTEKIEYSKDNLGAGKFVVIHLRFDKDMAAHSACDFGGGKAEKLALAKYRQVIWQGRVLNSQFTDEELRSQGRCPLTPEEIGLLLAALGFDNTTRLYLASHKVYGGEARISTLRSLFPLMEDKKSLASSEERAAIKGKASLLAAVDYYVSMHSDVFISASPGNMHNAVLGHRTYENKKTIRPNMALLGQLFLNKNLTWPDFQEAIIEGHKNRQGLLRLRKSEQSIYTYPAPDCMCNA
;
A
#
# COMPACT_ATOMS: atom_id res chain seq x y z
N MET A 1 -3.29 -31.04 8.76
CA MET A 1 -2.26 -31.28 9.80
C MET A 1 -2.20 -32.71 10.32
N GLY A 2 -3.29 -33.31 10.81
CA GLY A 2 -3.26 -34.67 11.38
C GLY A 2 -2.71 -35.78 10.46
N LYS A 3 -3.00 -35.71 9.16
CA LYS A 3 -2.43 -36.66 8.17
C LYS A 3 -0.91 -36.65 8.11
N ILE A 4 -0.26 -35.48 8.21
CA ILE A 4 1.21 -35.36 8.20
C ILE A 4 1.79 -36.02 9.45
N SER A 5 1.23 -35.75 10.63
CA SER A 5 1.66 -36.38 11.89
C SER A 5 1.55 -37.90 11.83
N PHE A 6 0.43 -38.42 11.31
CA PHE A 6 0.25 -39.86 11.12
C PHE A 6 1.33 -40.47 10.22
N LEU A 7 1.63 -39.82 9.08
CA LEU A 7 2.67 -40.28 8.15
C LEU A 7 4.07 -40.21 8.78
N SER A 8 4.38 -39.14 9.53
CA SER A 8 5.65 -39.02 10.25
C SER A 8 5.82 -40.12 11.30
N ILE A 9 4.79 -40.41 12.11
CA ILE A 9 4.83 -41.51 13.09
C ILE A 9 5.09 -42.84 12.38
N ARG A 10 4.42 -43.08 11.25
CA ARG A 10 4.60 -44.32 10.47
C ARG A 10 6.03 -44.48 9.96
N ILE A 11 6.65 -43.42 9.44
CA ILE A 11 8.05 -43.43 8.99
C ILE A 11 8.99 -43.75 10.16
N LEU A 12 8.78 -43.10 11.32
CA LEU A 12 9.61 -43.31 12.50
C LEU A 12 9.47 -44.74 13.07
N LYS A 13 8.25 -45.27 13.13
CA LYS A 13 7.98 -46.66 13.56
C LYS A 13 8.62 -47.69 12.61
N LEU A 14 8.61 -47.44 11.30
CA LEU A 14 9.30 -48.31 10.33
C LEU A 14 10.83 -48.35 10.53
N ARG A 15 11.41 -47.35 11.19
CA ARG A 15 12.84 -47.29 11.55
C ARG A 15 13.14 -47.71 13.00
N GLY A 16 12.17 -48.31 13.70
CA GLY A 16 12.34 -48.81 15.07
C GLY A 16 12.45 -47.73 16.16
N VAL A 17 12.00 -46.50 15.89
CA VAL A 17 12.04 -45.42 16.90
C VAL A 17 10.97 -45.65 17.98
N PRO A 18 11.31 -45.54 19.28
CA PRO A 18 10.35 -45.71 20.38
C PRO A 18 9.11 -44.82 20.27
N GLU A 19 7.94 -45.34 20.63
CA GLU A 19 6.64 -44.66 20.48
C GLU A 19 6.56 -43.32 21.22
N LYS A 20 7.16 -43.22 22.42
CA LYS A 20 7.25 -41.95 23.15
C LYS A 20 7.99 -40.89 22.35
N ILE A 21 9.11 -41.24 21.71
CA ILE A 21 9.91 -40.32 20.89
C ILE A 21 9.12 -39.91 19.64
N CYS A 22 8.47 -40.86 18.97
CA CYS A 22 7.60 -40.58 17.81
C CYS A 22 6.48 -39.57 18.14
N THR A 23 5.90 -39.68 19.33
CA THR A 23 4.82 -38.79 19.79
C THR A 23 5.36 -37.38 20.06
N TYR A 24 6.46 -37.24 20.82
CA TYR A 24 7.04 -35.93 21.12
C TYR A 24 7.51 -35.18 19.86
N THR A 25 8.14 -35.87 18.90
CA THR A 25 8.64 -35.19 17.69
C THR A 25 7.51 -34.73 16.76
N THR A 26 6.36 -35.40 16.77
CA THR A 26 5.20 -35.01 15.95
C THR A 26 4.30 -33.97 16.62
N MET A 27 4.32 -33.86 17.95
CA MET A 27 3.72 -32.72 18.67
C MET A 27 4.33 -31.38 18.24
N ILE A 28 5.63 -31.34 17.93
CA ILE A 28 6.31 -30.12 17.45
C ILE A 28 5.72 -29.63 16.13
N TRP A 29 5.19 -30.51 15.28
CA TRP A 29 4.46 -30.11 14.07
C TRP A 29 3.03 -29.66 14.39
N LEU A 30 2.28 -30.44 15.18
CA LEU A 30 0.87 -30.16 15.47
C LEU A 30 0.65 -28.83 16.21
N PHE A 31 1.54 -28.51 17.15
CA PHE A 31 1.44 -27.31 17.98
C PHE A 31 2.30 -26.14 17.47
N ASN A 32 2.83 -26.22 16.25
CA ASN A 32 3.58 -25.10 15.68
C ASN A 32 2.60 -24.02 15.18
N PRO A 33 2.61 -22.80 15.76
CA PRO A 33 1.64 -21.75 15.45
C PRO A 33 1.73 -21.25 13.99
N PHE A 34 2.91 -21.32 13.36
CA PHE A 34 3.08 -20.97 11.95
C PHE A 34 2.33 -21.96 11.06
N THR A 35 2.51 -23.25 11.32
CA THR A 35 1.86 -24.29 10.52
C THR A 35 0.34 -24.21 10.70
N PHE A 36 -0.15 -24.04 11.93
CA PHE A 36 -1.56 -23.89 12.23
C PHE A 36 -2.17 -22.70 11.47
N THR A 37 -1.56 -21.52 11.58
CA THR A 37 -2.06 -20.28 10.96
C THR A 37 -2.01 -20.32 9.44
N ILE A 38 -0.96 -20.91 8.84
CA ILE A 38 -0.87 -21.02 7.38
C ILE A 38 -1.86 -22.06 6.85
N GLY A 39 -2.05 -23.16 7.58
CA GLY A 39 -2.99 -24.23 7.22
C GLY A 39 -4.46 -23.80 7.26
N THR A 40 -4.87 -22.96 8.22
CA THR A 40 -6.26 -22.48 8.34
C THR A 40 -6.63 -21.41 7.32
N ARG A 41 -5.65 -20.80 6.63
CA ARG A 41 -5.86 -19.80 5.58
C ARG A 41 -6.18 -20.37 4.19
N GLY A 42 -6.53 -21.67 4.10
CA GLY A 42 -6.91 -22.32 2.83
C GLY A 42 -5.73 -22.65 1.91
N ASN A 43 -4.50 -22.74 2.43
CA ASN A 43 -3.32 -23.06 1.62
C ASN A 43 -3.20 -24.59 1.35
N CYS A 44 -2.86 -24.97 0.11
CA CYS A 44 -2.65 -26.36 -0.30
C CYS A 44 -1.27 -26.95 0.08
N GLU A 45 -0.32 -26.16 0.61
CA GLU A 45 1.02 -26.65 0.97
C GLU A 45 1.03 -27.92 1.86
N PRO A 46 0.13 -28.10 2.85
CA PRO A 46 0.08 -29.35 3.63
C PRO A 46 -0.23 -30.60 2.79
N ILE A 47 -0.94 -30.48 1.66
CA ILE A 47 -1.21 -31.60 0.75
C ILE A 47 0.10 -32.03 0.09
N ILE A 48 0.87 -31.07 -0.41
CA ILE A 48 2.20 -31.28 -1.02
C ILE A 48 3.15 -31.95 -0.02
N CYS A 49 3.21 -31.43 1.21
CA CYS A 49 3.99 -32.03 2.29
C CYS A 49 3.60 -33.49 2.59
N SER A 50 2.29 -33.80 2.58
CA SER A 50 1.82 -35.18 2.81
C SER A 50 2.21 -36.14 1.69
N MET A 51 2.23 -35.68 0.43
CA MET A 51 2.70 -36.46 -0.71
C MET A 51 4.20 -36.75 -0.61
N VAL A 52 5.02 -35.77 -0.18
CA VAL A 52 6.47 -35.96 0.04
C VAL A 52 6.73 -37.05 1.09
N LEU A 53 6.01 -37.04 2.21
CA LEU A 53 6.12 -38.08 3.23
C LEU A 53 5.64 -39.45 2.72
N TRP A 54 4.60 -39.48 1.88
CA TRP A 54 4.12 -40.71 1.28
C TRP A 54 5.14 -41.34 0.32
N ILE A 55 5.87 -40.52 -0.45
CA ILE A 55 6.98 -40.99 -1.30
C ILE A 55 8.04 -41.71 -0.47
N LEU A 56 8.44 -41.17 0.68
CA LEU A 56 9.37 -41.84 1.60
C LEU A 56 8.85 -43.20 2.06
N ILE A 57 7.57 -43.29 2.45
CA ILE A 57 6.95 -44.56 2.87
C ILE A 57 6.93 -45.59 1.74
N CYS A 58 6.64 -45.17 0.51
CA CYS A 58 6.66 -46.05 -0.66
C CYS A 58 8.06 -46.59 -0.94
N LEU A 59 9.10 -45.74 -0.87
CA LEU A 59 10.49 -46.15 -1.02
C LEU A 59 10.92 -47.13 0.08
N MET A 60 10.56 -46.87 1.34
CA MET A 60 10.86 -47.77 2.48
C MET A 60 10.18 -49.15 2.37
N ASN A 61 9.10 -49.26 1.58
CA ASN A 61 8.34 -50.49 1.39
C ASN A 61 8.61 -51.19 0.04
N ASP A 62 9.61 -50.76 -0.73
CA ASP A 62 9.90 -51.23 -2.11
C ASP A 62 8.76 -51.03 -3.12
N ARG A 63 7.83 -50.09 -2.85
CA ARG A 63 6.76 -49.73 -3.79
C ARG A 63 7.22 -48.63 -4.75
N LEU A 64 8.20 -48.98 -5.59
CA LEU A 64 8.90 -48.02 -6.46
C LEU A 64 7.98 -47.32 -7.46
N SER A 65 7.09 -48.07 -8.14
CA SER A 65 6.17 -47.50 -9.13
C SER A 65 5.20 -46.49 -8.50
N GLN A 66 4.73 -46.76 -7.27
CA GLN A 66 3.91 -45.81 -6.52
C GLN A 66 4.74 -44.57 -6.14
N ALA A 67 5.98 -44.75 -5.64
CA ALA A 67 6.85 -43.63 -5.32
C ALA A 67 7.10 -42.73 -6.54
N ALA A 68 7.35 -43.32 -7.71
CA ALA A 68 7.58 -42.59 -8.97
C ALA A 68 6.34 -41.83 -9.45
N PHE A 69 5.16 -42.45 -9.39
CA PHE A 69 3.89 -41.80 -9.72
C PHE A 69 3.61 -40.59 -8.82
N TRP A 70 3.68 -40.77 -7.49
CA TRP A 70 3.45 -39.69 -6.53
C TRP A 70 4.51 -38.59 -6.65
N TYR A 71 5.75 -38.93 -7.01
CA TYR A 71 6.80 -37.95 -7.28
C TYR A 71 6.51 -37.12 -8.53
N GLY A 72 6.11 -37.73 -9.65
CA GLY A 72 5.71 -37.01 -10.86
C GLY A 72 4.51 -36.09 -10.62
N LEU A 73 3.51 -36.58 -9.88
CA LEU A 73 2.32 -35.81 -9.50
C LEU A 73 2.66 -34.61 -8.61
N VAL A 74 3.50 -34.79 -7.59
CA VAL A 74 3.82 -33.69 -6.66
C VAL A 74 4.63 -32.58 -7.35
N VAL A 75 5.54 -32.92 -8.27
CA VAL A 75 6.31 -31.95 -9.06
C VAL A 75 5.42 -31.18 -10.04
N HIS A 76 4.41 -31.83 -10.60
CA HIS A 76 3.40 -31.17 -11.44
C HIS A 76 2.58 -30.15 -10.64
N LEU A 77 2.16 -30.49 -9.41
CA LEU A 77 1.37 -29.60 -8.56
C LEU A 77 2.20 -28.44 -7.99
N ARG A 78 3.47 -28.67 -7.67
CA ARG A 78 4.43 -27.66 -7.21
C ARG A 78 5.82 -28.03 -7.71
N ILE A 79 6.55 -27.08 -8.30
CA ILE A 79 7.85 -27.39 -8.91
C ILE A 79 8.99 -27.69 -7.90
N TYR A 80 8.95 -27.14 -6.68
CA TYR A 80 10.08 -27.22 -5.74
C TYR A 80 10.56 -28.64 -5.35
N PRO A 81 9.70 -29.68 -5.25
CA PRO A 81 10.12 -31.05 -4.93
C PRO A 81 11.06 -31.66 -5.97
N ILE A 82 11.26 -30.99 -7.13
CA ILE A 82 12.26 -31.39 -8.13
C ILE A 82 13.67 -31.52 -7.54
N ILE A 83 13.98 -30.78 -6.46
CA ILE A 83 15.28 -30.87 -5.76
C ILE A 83 15.53 -32.27 -5.17
N TYR A 84 14.48 -33.08 -4.97
CA TYR A 84 14.58 -34.44 -4.43
C TYR A 84 14.91 -35.50 -5.48
N ALA A 85 14.90 -35.17 -6.79
CA ALA A 85 15.16 -36.11 -7.88
C ALA A 85 16.47 -36.88 -7.68
N LEU A 86 17.56 -36.12 -7.49
CA LEU A 86 18.90 -36.68 -7.38
C LEU A 86 19.05 -37.55 -6.12
N PRO A 87 18.74 -37.09 -4.89
CA PRO A 87 18.82 -37.95 -3.70
C PRO A 87 18.07 -39.27 -3.84
N ILE A 88 16.88 -39.28 -4.45
CA ILE A 88 16.11 -40.52 -4.70
C ILE A 88 16.90 -41.43 -5.66
N ILE A 89 17.42 -40.90 -6.77
CA ILE A 89 18.21 -41.67 -7.74
C ILE A 89 19.49 -42.26 -7.11
N PHE A 90 20.17 -41.51 -6.23
CA PHE A 90 21.34 -41.98 -5.48
C PHE A 90 21.00 -43.16 -4.58
N VAL A 91 19.85 -43.12 -3.91
CA VAL A 91 19.40 -44.19 -3.01
C VAL A 91 18.97 -45.45 -3.75
N LEU A 92 18.49 -45.34 -4.99
CA LEU A 92 18.13 -46.47 -5.87
C LEU A 92 19.35 -47.22 -6.45
N ASP A 93 20.51 -47.15 -5.80
CA ASP A 93 21.71 -47.89 -6.19
C ASP A 93 21.52 -49.42 -6.04
N PRO A 94 22.01 -50.24 -6.99
CA PRO A 94 21.93 -51.70 -6.94
C PRO A 94 22.48 -52.34 -5.65
N LEU A 95 23.40 -51.66 -4.96
CA LEU A 95 23.96 -52.10 -3.69
C LEU A 95 22.96 -52.04 -2.53
N HIS A 96 21.89 -51.26 -2.67
CA HIS A 96 20.81 -51.10 -1.68
C HIS A 96 19.50 -51.75 -2.15
N PHE A 97 19.22 -51.70 -3.46
CA PHE A 97 17.99 -52.23 -4.05
C PHE A 97 18.29 -53.33 -5.07
N ARG A 98 18.37 -54.59 -4.62
CA ARG A 98 18.45 -55.75 -5.53
C ARG A 98 17.09 -56.04 -6.20
N PRO A 99 17.07 -56.62 -7.41
CA PRO A 99 15.86 -57.18 -8.00
C PRO A 99 15.26 -58.27 -7.08
N GLY A 100 13.96 -58.20 -6.78
CA GLY A 100 13.23 -59.24 -6.05
C GLY A 100 13.42 -59.33 -4.54
N LYS A 101 14.18 -58.41 -3.90
CA LYS A 101 14.34 -58.36 -2.43
C LYS A 101 13.98 -56.99 -1.86
N LYS A 102 13.17 -56.97 -0.78
CA LYS A 102 12.81 -55.75 -0.04
C LYS A 102 14.08 -55.12 0.57
N PRO A 103 14.28 -53.79 0.47
CA PRO A 103 15.46 -53.14 1.00
C PRO A 103 15.43 -53.16 2.53
N ILE A 104 16.60 -53.38 3.14
CA ILE A 104 16.75 -53.48 4.59
C ILE A 104 16.93 -52.08 5.17
N LEU A 105 16.03 -51.66 6.05
CA LEU A 105 16.10 -50.37 6.73
C LEU A 105 17.16 -50.40 7.85
N VAL A 106 17.83 -49.27 8.08
CA VAL A 106 18.69 -49.09 9.25
C VAL A 106 17.83 -48.84 10.48
N ASP A 107 17.97 -49.70 11.49
CA ASP A 107 17.24 -49.63 12.74
C ASP A 107 17.82 -48.55 13.67
N TRP A 108 16.97 -47.90 14.45
CA TRP A 108 17.29 -46.86 15.42
C TRP A 108 18.43 -47.25 16.38
N ASN A 109 18.46 -48.52 16.83
CA ASN A 109 19.48 -49.02 17.75
C ASN A 109 20.83 -49.32 17.06
N SER A 110 20.83 -49.48 15.73
CA SER A 110 22.05 -49.68 14.96
C SER A 110 22.75 -48.34 14.69
N ARG A 111 23.24 -47.70 15.76
CA ARG A 111 24.16 -46.55 15.66
C ARG A 111 25.48 -47.05 15.08
N SER A 112 25.55 -47.15 13.76
CA SER A 112 26.76 -47.62 13.07
C SER A 112 27.93 -46.70 13.40
N SER A 113 28.88 -47.24 14.16
CA SER A 113 30.27 -46.80 14.15
C SER A 113 30.79 -46.79 12.71
N ASN A 114 31.32 -45.64 12.28
CA ASN A 114 32.26 -45.43 11.19
C ASN A 114 32.32 -46.52 10.10
N SER A 115 31.49 -46.43 9.06
CA SER A 115 31.93 -46.85 7.73
C SER A 115 32.34 -45.60 6.95
N LYS A 116 33.66 -45.33 6.88
CA LYS A 116 34.20 -44.33 5.95
C LYS A 116 33.93 -44.82 4.53
N ILE A 117 32.96 -44.23 3.85
CA ILE A 117 32.69 -44.50 2.45
C ILE A 117 33.26 -43.34 1.63
N THR A 118 34.24 -43.64 0.78
CA THR A 118 35.01 -42.66 0.02
C THR A 118 34.18 -42.05 -1.11
N TYR A 119 34.09 -40.72 -1.14
CA TYR A 119 33.46 -39.84 -2.14
C TYR A 119 33.74 -40.24 -3.61
N SER A 120 34.97 -40.69 -3.91
CA SER A 120 35.40 -41.14 -5.24
C SER A 120 34.60 -42.33 -5.79
N HIS A 121 34.17 -43.26 -4.93
CA HIS A 121 33.50 -44.49 -5.36
C HIS A 121 32.03 -44.24 -5.79
N TYR A 122 31.36 -43.24 -5.22
CA TYR A 122 29.97 -42.91 -5.56
C TYR A 122 29.85 -42.20 -6.91
N ILE A 123 30.72 -41.24 -7.21
CA ILE A 123 30.71 -40.54 -8.51
C ILE A 123 31.06 -41.51 -9.64
N ARG A 124 32.05 -42.40 -9.43
CA ARG A 124 32.41 -43.43 -10.41
C ARG A 124 31.25 -44.39 -10.66
N ASN A 125 30.58 -44.87 -9.60
CA ASN A 125 29.46 -45.80 -9.73
C ASN A 125 28.17 -45.16 -10.28
N LEU A 126 27.95 -43.87 -10.03
CA LEU A 126 26.85 -43.12 -10.65
C LEU A 126 27.05 -43.07 -12.15
N LEU A 127 28.23 -42.62 -12.63
CA LEU A 127 28.55 -42.52 -14.05
C LEU A 127 28.54 -43.88 -14.77
N THR A 128 28.98 -44.96 -14.11
CA THR A 128 28.99 -46.30 -14.71
C THR A 128 27.68 -47.09 -14.56
N SER A 129 26.72 -46.64 -13.74
CA SER A 129 25.44 -47.36 -13.50
C SER A 129 24.18 -46.46 -13.56
N ILE A 130 24.20 -45.39 -14.36
CA ILE A 130 23.03 -44.52 -14.56
C ILE A 130 21.78 -45.33 -14.98
N PHE A 131 21.97 -46.37 -15.81
CA PHE A 131 20.92 -47.18 -16.41
C PHE A 131 20.53 -48.45 -15.63
N THR A 132 20.37 -48.36 -14.31
CA THR A 132 19.80 -49.50 -13.57
C THR A 132 18.29 -49.55 -13.77
N TRP A 133 17.71 -50.75 -13.85
CA TRP A 133 16.26 -50.94 -14.09
C TRP A 133 15.40 -50.11 -13.13
N LYS A 134 15.72 -50.08 -11.84
CA LYS A 134 14.98 -49.29 -10.84
C LYS A 134 15.09 -47.76 -11.08
N ARG A 135 16.27 -47.24 -11.45
CA ARG A 135 16.44 -45.81 -11.78
C ARG A 135 15.65 -45.44 -13.05
N VAL A 136 15.73 -46.28 -14.08
CA VAL A 136 15.02 -46.08 -15.36
C VAL A 136 13.51 -46.13 -15.16
N VAL A 137 12.99 -47.14 -14.44
CA VAL A 137 11.56 -47.26 -14.12
C VAL A 137 11.07 -46.05 -13.33
N PHE A 138 11.83 -45.62 -12.31
CA PHE A 138 11.47 -44.42 -11.55
C PHE A 138 11.43 -43.17 -12.46
N GLY A 139 12.45 -42.99 -13.29
CA GLY A 139 12.54 -41.87 -14.25
C GLY A 139 11.39 -41.86 -15.26
N ILE A 140 11.10 -42.99 -15.91
CA ILE A 140 10.05 -43.09 -16.92
C ILE A 140 8.67 -42.85 -16.30
N ILE A 141 8.34 -43.50 -15.18
CA ILE A 141 7.01 -43.35 -14.57
C ILE A 141 6.80 -41.91 -14.07
N SER A 142 7.80 -41.32 -13.40
CA SER A 142 7.69 -39.96 -12.89
C SER A 142 7.61 -38.91 -14.01
N ALA A 143 8.45 -39.03 -15.04
CA ALA A 143 8.41 -38.16 -16.22
C ALA A 143 7.08 -38.29 -16.97
N SER A 144 6.61 -39.52 -17.23
CA SER A 144 5.33 -39.77 -17.91
C SER A 144 4.17 -39.15 -17.12
N THR A 145 4.14 -39.34 -15.80
CA THR A 145 3.11 -38.73 -14.94
C THR A 145 3.14 -37.20 -15.03
N PHE A 146 4.33 -36.59 -14.93
CA PHE A 146 4.49 -35.13 -15.02
C PHE A 146 4.06 -34.59 -16.40
N PHE A 147 4.54 -35.18 -17.50
CA PHE A 147 4.26 -34.68 -18.85
C PHE A 147 2.82 -34.92 -19.29
N ILE A 148 2.20 -36.07 -18.94
CA ILE A 148 0.79 -36.34 -19.25
C ILE A 148 -0.11 -35.33 -18.54
N LEU A 149 0.09 -35.08 -17.24
CA LEU A 149 -0.72 -34.14 -16.48
C LEU A 149 -0.50 -32.69 -16.93
N THR A 150 0.74 -32.32 -17.23
CA THR A 150 1.09 -31.00 -17.77
C THR A 150 0.50 -30.81 -19.16
N GLY A 151 0.56 -31.82 -20.03
CA GLY A 151 -0.04 -31.81 -21.36
C GLY A 151 -1.56 -31.73 -21.32
N PHE A 152 -2.21 -32.46 -20.42
CA PHE A 152 -3.65 -32.35 -20.18
C PHE A 152 -4.05 -30.95 -19.69
N SER A 153 -3.29 -30.39 -18.76
CA SER A 153 -3.55 -29.02 -18.25
C SER A 153 -3.29 -27.96 -19.33
N PHE A 154 -2.26 -28.14 -20.15
CA PHE A 154 -2.00 -27.27 -21.30
C PHE A 154 -3.11 -27.38 -22.36
N TYR A 155 -3.66 -28.57 -22.59
CA TYR A 155 -4.82 -28.74 -23.48
C TYR A 155 -6.05 -27.97 -22.98
N LEU A 156 -6.30 -27.95 -21.66
CA LEU A 156 -7.44 -27.24 -21.08
C LEU A 156 -7.24 -25.72 -20.99
N TYR A 157 -6.03 -25.25 -20.69
CA TYR A 157 -5.76 -23.86 -20.27
C TYR A 157 -4.72 -23.13 -21.14
N GLY A 158 -4.14 -23.79 -22.14
CA GLY A 158 -3.19 -23.20 -23.08
C GLY A 158 -1.89 -22.70 -22.44
N TRP A 159 -1.30 -21.67 -23.07
CA TRP A 159 -0.04 -21.05 -22.64
C TRP A 159 -0.10 -20.40 -21.27
N ASP A 160 -1.27 -19.94 -20.83
CA ASP A 160 -1.44 -19.29 -19.53
C ASP A 160 -1.10 -20.25 -18.38
N PHE A 161 -1.53 -21.51 -18.48
CA PHE A 161 -1.14 -22.54 -17.49
C PHE A 161 0.36 -22.78 -17.50
N LEU A 162 0.97 -22.98 -18.67
CA LEU A 162 2.40 -23.27 -18.76
C LEU A 162 3.25 -22.12 -18.21
N TYR A 163 2.84 -20.89 -18.51
CA TYR A 163 3.47 -19.69 -17.98
C TYR A 163 3.29 -19.61 -16.46
N GLU A 164 2.07 -19.54 -15.95
CA GLU A 164 1.82 -19.28 -14.53
C GLU A 164 2.24 -20.44 -13.60
N ALA A 165 2.05 -21.69 -14.03
CA ALA A 165 2.34 -22.86 -13.19
C ALA A 165 3.83 -23.26 -13.18
N LEU A 166 4.56 -23.02 -14.28
CA LEU A 166 5.95 -23.49 -14.44
C LEU A 166 6.92 -22.34 -14.74
N LEU A 167 6.77 -21.64 -15.86
CA LEU A 167 7.79 -20.70 -16.35
C LEU A 167 7.89 -19.41 -15.52
N TYR A 168 6.76 -18.94 -15.00
CA TYR A 168 6.67 -17.74 -14.18
C TYR A 168 7.59 -17.83 -12.97
N HIS A 169 7.77 -19.00 -12.37
CA HIS A 169 8.67 -19.17 -11.23
C HIS A 169 10.15 -18.87 -11.55
N LEU A 170 10.59 -19.11 -12.79
CA LEU A 170 11.96 -18.79 -13.24
C LEU A 170 12.17 -17.29 -13.39
N THR A 171 11.14 -16.54 -13.80
CA THR A 171 11.20 -15.08 -14.02
C THR A 171 10.61 -14.25 -12.87
N ARG A 172 9.93 -14.90 -11.91
CA ARG A 172 9.23 -14.24 -10.79
C ARG A 172 10.13 -13.26 -10.06
N THR A 173 9.67 -12.01 -9.99
CA THR A 173 10.26 -10.92 -9.22
C THR A 173 9.20 -10.38 -8.27
N ASP A 174 9.39 -10.61 -6.98
CA ASP A 174 8.46 -10.16 -5.94
C ASP A 174 9.22 -9.26 -4.96
N PRO A 175 9.10 -7.92 -5.08
CA PRO A 175 9.82 -7.01 -4.19
C PRO A 175 9.11 -6.82 -2.85
N ARG A 176 7.84 -7.22 -2.71
CA ARG A 176 7.06 -7.04 -1.47
C ARG A 176 6.97 -8.34 -0.69
N HIS A 177 6.85 -8.24 0.63
CA HIS A 177 6.73 -9.41 1.51
C HIS A 177 7.81 -10.50 1.26
N ASN A 178 8.98 -10.08 0.76
CA ASN A 178 10.04 -10.98 0.31
C ASN A 178 11.22 -10.90 1.29
N PHE A 179 11.44 -12.00 2.02
CA PHE A 179 12.50 -12.09 3.03
C PHE A 179 13.91 -12.19 2.42
N SER A 180 14.04 -12.37 1.11
CA SER A 180 15.34 -12.60 0.47
C SER A 180 16.14 -11.32 0.31
N ILE A 181 17.46 -11.44 0.40
CA ILE A 181 18.40 -10.33 0.17
C ILE A 181 18.25 -9.67 -1.21
N TYR A 182 17.67 -10.39 -2.18
CA TYR A 182 17.47 -9.91 -3.54
C TYR A 182 16.29 -8.94 -3.66
N PHE A 183 15.38 -8.86 -2.67
CA PHE A 183 14.18 -8.03 -2.78
C PHE A 183 14.52 -6.56 -3.06
N TYR A 184 15.57 -6.02 -2.42
CA TYR A 184 15.91 -4.60 -2.54
C TYR A 184 16.49 -4.28 -3.92
N HIS A 185 17.34 -5.16 -4.45
CA HIS A 185 17.84 -5.05 -5.80
C HIS A 185 16.72 -5.20 -6.85
N ILE A 186 15.81 -6.17 -6.64
CA ILE A 186 14.61 -6.36 -7.47
C ILE A 186 13.70 -5.12 -7.39
N TYR A 187 13.60 -4.49 -6.23
CA TYR A 187 12.80 -3.29 -6.00
C TYR A 187 13.37 -2.08 -6.76
N ILE A 188 14.68 -1.81 -6.65
CA ILE A 188 15.33 -0.68 -7.33
C ILE A 188 15.28 -0.84 -8.85
N ASN A 189 15.49 -2.06 -9.35
CA ASN A 189 15.60 -2.35 -10.77
C ASN A 189 14.30 -2.90 -11.37
N TYR A 190 13.16 -2.71 -10.71
CA TYR A 190 11.88 -3.28 -11.15
C TYR A 190 11.43 -2.77 -12.55
N GLU A 191 11.93 -1.62 -12.98
CA GLU A 191 11.66 -1.04 -14.30
C GLU A 191 12.63 -1.46 -15.40
N ARG A 192 13.81 -2.00 -15.07
CA ARG A 192 14.74 -2.55 -16.07
C ARG A 192 14.32 -3.99 -16.39
N GLU A 193 14.08 -4.28 -17.67
CA GLU A 193 13.99 -5.66 -18.13
C GLU A 193 15.35 -6.33 -17.95
N PHE A 194 15.52 -7.03 -16.82
CA PHE A 194 16.71 -7.84 -16.60
C PHE A 194 16.90 -8.83 -17.75
N SER A 195 18.13 -8.92 -18.24
CA SER A 195 18.53 -9.95 -19.20
C SER A 195 18.30 -11.34 -18.60
N ILE A 196 18.06 -12.34 -19.46
CA ILE A 196 17.90 -13.75 -19.02
C ILE A 196 19.15 -14.20 -18.24
N LEU A 197 20.33 -13.73 -18.63
CA LEU A 197 21.60 -14.07 -17.99
C LEU A 197 21.66 -13.58 -16.53
N GLU A 198 21.26 -12.33 -16.26
CA GLU A 198 21.22 -11.78 -14.88
C GLU A 198 20.22 -12.54 -14.00
N LYS A 199 19.05 -12.91 -14.56
CA LYS A 199 18.05 -13.72 -13.85
C LYS A 199 18.58 -15.12 -13.51
N LEU A 200 19.37 -15.72 -14.40
CA LEU A 200 19.97 -17.05 -14.19
C LEU A 200 21.14 -17.03 -13.20
N ILE A 201 21.96 -15.98 -13.19
CA ILE A 201 23.08 -15.83 -12.24
C ILE A 201 22.57 -15.83 -10.79
N ALA A 202 21.39 -15.26 -10.51
CA ALA A 202 20.80 -15.28 -9.18
C ALA A 202 20.46 -16.70 -8.65
N PHE A 203 20.34 -17.70 -9.54
CA PHE A 203 20.13 -19.11 -9.14
C PHE A 203 21.43 -19.86 -8.85
N LEU A 204 22.59 -19.34 -9.24
CA LEU A 204 23.87 -20.04 -9.11
C LEU A 204 24.23 -20.39 -7.65
N PRO A 205 24.10 -19.49 -6.66
CA PRO A 205 24.37 -19.83 -5.26
C PRO A 205 23.41 -20.92 -4.74
N GLN A 206 22.12 -20.80 -5.06
CA GLN A 206 21.11 -21.77 -4.68
C GLN A 206 21.42 -23.16 -5.27
N PHE A 207 21.71 -23.23 -6.57
CA PHE A 207 22.07 -24.47 -7.27
C PHE A 207 23.34 -25.11 -6.70
N THR A 208 24.38 -24.31 -6.44
CA THR A 208 25.64 -24.78 -5.86
C THR A 208 25.43 -25.41 -4.48
N VAL A 209 24.67 -24.76 -3.60
CA VAL A 209 24.35 -25.31 -2.27
C VAL A 209 23.57 -26.61 -2.38
N GLN A 210 22.58 -26.68 -3.27
CA GLN A 210 21.80 -27.91 -3.48
C GLN A 210 22.70 -29.08 -3.90
N LEU A 211 23.60 -28.88 -4.86
CA LEU A 211 24.52 -29.93 -5.30
C LEU A 211 25.41 -30.42 -4.15
N VAL A 212 26.02 -29.51 -3.38
CA VAL A 212 26.88 -29.89 -2.25
C VAL A 212 26.11 -30.72 -1.22
N LEU A 213 24.89 -30.32 -0.86
CA LEU A 213 24.06 -31.05 0.11
C LEU A 213 23.67 -32.44 -0.39
N ILE A 214 23.38 -32.59 -1.68
CA ILE A 214 23.11 -33.90 -2.31
C ILE A 214 24.31 -34.82 -2.13
N PHE A 215 25.50 -34.36 -2.52
CA PHE A 215 26.72 -35.19 -2.45
C PHE A 215 27.08 -35.59 -1.02
N CYS A 216 26.81 -34.74 -0.03
CA CYS A 216 27.11 -35.02 1.37
C CYS A 216 26.08 -35.96 2.03
N PHE A 217 24.79 -35.80 1.72
CA PHE A 217 23.72 -36.38 2.55
C PHE A 217 22.70 -37.25 1.82
N ALA A 218 22.78 -37.45 0.49
CA ALA A 218 21.75 -38.15 -0.29
C ALA A 218 21.29 -39.51 0.28
N LEU A 219 22.19 -40.27 0.92
CA LEU A 219 21.87 -41.59 1.49
C LEU A 219 21.10 -41.52 2.81
N ASP A 220 21.24 -40.42 3.56
CA ASP A 220 20.38 -40.08 4.70
C ASP A 220 19.18 -39.30 4.19
N LEU A 221 18.30 -40.02 3.47
CA LEU A 221 17.27 -39.42 2.62
C LEU A 221 16.34 -38.44 3.36
N PRO A 222 15.77 -38.74 4.56
CA PRO A 222 14.94 -37.79 5.29
C PRO A 222 15.70 -36.52 5.70
N PHE A 223 16.97 -36.66 6.10
CA PHE A 223 17.81 -35.53 6.46
C PHE A 223 18.21 -34.69 5.25
N SER A 224 18.53 -35.35 4.13
CA SER A 224 18.82 -34.71 2.85
C SER A 224 17.63 -33.87 2.37
N PHE A 225 16.41 -34.42 2.38
CA PHE A 225 15.21 -33.69 2.01
C PHE A 225 15.01 -32.46 2.90
N PHE A 226 15.20 -32.59 4.22
CA PHE A 226 15.07 -31.46 5.15
C PHE A 226 16.08 -30.35 4.82
N LEU A 227 17.37 -30.69 4.72
CA LEU A 227 18.43 -29.71 4.46
C LEU A 227 18.29 -29.05 3.08
N GLN A 228 17.99 -29.84 2.04
CA GLN A 228 17.75 -29.30 0.70
C GLN A 228 16.59 -28.31 0.71
N THR A 229 15.49 -28.62 1.38
CA THR A 229 14.32 -27.74 1.44
C THR A 229 14.63 -26.46 2.21
N LEU A 230 15.29 -26.56 3.37
CA LEU A 230 15.67 -25.40 4.18
C LEU A 230 16.63 -24.49 3.41
N ALA A 231 17.64 -25.06 2.74
CA ALA A 231 18.57 -24.32 1.89
C ALA A 231 17.89 -23.74 0.64
N PHE A 232 16.97 -24.47 0.02
CA PHE A 232 16.22 -24.01 -1.14
C PHE A 232 15.43 -22.75 -0.81
N VAL A 233 14.77 -22.72 0.37
CA VAL A 233 14.05 -21.54 0.85
C VAL A 233 15.02 -20.41 1.20
N ALA A 234 16.08 -20.68 1.98
CA ALA A 234 16.99 -19.65 2.44
C ALA A 234 17.71 -18.89 1.31
N PHE A 235 18.07 -19.59 0.23
CA PHE A 235 18.79 -19.02 -0.92
C PHE A 235 17.88 -18.67 -2.10
N ASN A 236 16.55 -18.70 -1.93
CA ASN A 236 15.63 -18.35 -3.01
C ASN A 236 15.63 -16.84 -3.27
N LYS A 237 15.51 -16.43 -4.54
CA LYS A 237 15.31 -15.02 -4.92
C LYS A 237 14.02 -14.42 -4.34
N VAL A 238 12.99 -15.23 -4.15
CA VAL A 238 11.70 -14.81 -3.58
C VAL A 238 11.36 -15.76 -2.44
N ILE A 239 11.26 -15.22 -1.23
CA ILE A 239 10.97 -15.97 -0.02
C ILE A 239 9.69 -15.41 0.61
N THR A 240 8.67 -16.26 0.75
CA THR A 240 7.42 -15.91 1.44
C THR A 240 7.23 -16.81 2.66
N ALA A 241 6.46 -16.35 3.64
CA ALA A 241 6.21 -17.09 4.88
C ALA A 241 5.55 -18.48 4.65
N GLN A 242 4.89 -18.68 3.52
CA GLN A 242 4.27 -19.97 3.16
C GLN A 242 5.31 -21.09 2.99
N TYR A 243 6.51 -20.74 2.52
CA TYR A 243 7.56 -21.72 2.21
C TYR A 243 8.12 -22.39 3.47
N LEU A 244 7.92 -21.77 4.64
CA LEU A 244 8.41 -22.32 5.92
C LEU A 244 7.76 -23.66 6.24
N VAL A 245 6.52 -23.88 5.76
CA VAL A 245 5.78 -25.15 5.94
C VAL A 245 6.53 -26.33 5.31
N TRP A 246 7.26 -26.10 4.21
CA TRP A 246 7.90 -27.16 3.43
C TRP A 246 8.94 -27.94 4.22
N PHE A 247 9.84 -27.27 4.95
CA PHE A 247 10.84 -27.96 5.76
C PHE A 247 10.33 -28.32 7.16
N PHE A 248 9.33 -27.60 7.69
CA PHE A 248 8.74 -27.96 8.99
C PHE A 248 8.06 -29.34 8.98
N CYS A 249 7.49 -29.78 7.85
CA CYS A 249 6.87 -31.11 7.78
C CYS A 249 7.90 -32.26 7.87
N LEU A 250 9.17 -31.98 7.55
CA LEU A 250 10.27 -32.94 7.61
C LEU A 250 11.00 -32.91 8.98
N LEU A 251 10.82 -31.84 9.76
CA LEU A 251 11.44 -31.69 11.08
C LEU A 251 11.20 -32.88 12.03
N PRO A 252 9.98 -33.44 12.16
CA PRO A 252 9.74 -34.62 13.02
C PRO A 252 10.59 -35.84 12.66
N LEU A 253 11.00 -35.97 11.39
CA LEU A 253 11.82 -37.08 10.91
C LEU A 253 13.29 -36.97 11.25
N ILE A 254 13.80 -35.76 11.54
CA ILE A 254 15.23 -35.57 11.85
C ILE A 254 15.50 -35.48 13.35
N LEU A 255 14.50 -35.07 14.14
CA LEU A 255 14.64 -34.83 15.57
C LEU A 255 15.13 -36.04 16.38
N PRO A 256 14.76 -37.30 16.08
CA PRO A 256 15.33 -38.43 16.81
C PRO A 256 16.85 -38.53 16.63
N TRP A 257 17.35 -38.20 15.43
CA TRP A 257 18.77 -38.34 15.08
C TRP A 257 19.60 -37.08 15.38
N THR A 258 19.08 -36.13 16.17
CA THR A 258 19.83 -34.94 16.59
C THR A 258 20.42 -35.09 18.00
N THR A 259 21.67 -34.68 18.15
CA THR A 259 22.33 -34.44 19.44
C THR A 259 21.87 -33.12 20.08
N MET A 260 21.21 -32.25 19.29
CA MET A 260 20.66 -30.97 19.72
C MET A 260 19.30 -31.16 20.40
N LYS A 261 19.30 -31.80 21.58
CA LYS A 261 18.13 -31.79 22.46
C LYS A 261 17.69 -30.33 22.74
N LEU A 262 16.50 -30.13 23.33
CA LEU A 262 15.95 -28.84 23.75
C LEU A 262 16.75 -28.14 24.90
N LYS A 263 18.08 -28.25 24.85
CA LYS A 263 19.10 -27.58 25.66
C LYS A 263 19.52 -26.28 24.94
N TRP A 264 20.45 -25.53 25.51
CA TRP A 264 20.95 -24.24 25.01
C TRP A 264 21.20 -24.18 23.50
N ARG A 265 21.81 -25.21 22.88
CA ARG A 265 22.09 -25.23 21.42
C ARG A 265 20.82 -25.28 20.55
N GLY A 266 19.84 -26.09 20.93
CA GLY A 266 18.56 -26.19 20.22
C GLY A 266 17.70 -24.95 20.42
N LEU A 267 17.64 -24.46 21.67
CA LEU A 267 16.92 -23.23 22.01
C LEU A 267 17.51 -22.01 21.29
N ALA A 268 18.85 -21.91 21.20
CA ALA A 268 19.51 -20.85 20.46
C ALA A 268 19.12 -20.84 18.97
N CYS A 269 19.02 -22.00 18.31
CA CYS A 269 18.59 -22.07 16.92
C CYS A 269 17.16 -21.57 16.73
N ILE A 270 16.25 -21.95 17.64
CA ILE A 270 14.85 -21.51 17.62
C ILE A 270 14.77 -19.99 17.84
N SER A 271 15.47 -19.46 18.85
CA SER A 271 15.46 -18.04 19.17
C SER A 271 16.05 -17.18 18.04
N VAL A 272 17.17 -17.60 17.45
CA VAL A 272 17.78 -16.90 16.30
C VAL A 272 16.83 -16.90 15.11
N TRP A 273 16.20 -18.03 14.81
CA TRP A 273 15.29 -18.15 13.66
C TRP A 273 13.99 -17.34 13.84
N ILE A 274 13.37 -17.36 15.02
CA ILE A 274 12.18 -16.55 15.34
C ILE A 274 12.53 -15.06 15.40
N GLY A 275 13.66 -14.72 16.02
CA GLY A 275 14.14 -13.34 16.16
C GLY A 275 14.37 -12.68 14.81
N ALA A 276 15.02 -13.37 13.87
CA ALA A 276 15.26 -12.85 12.52
C ALA A 276 13.97 -12.53 11.76
N GLN A 277 12.96 -13.40 11.85
CA GLN A 277 11.65 -13.16 11.22
C GLN A 277 10.89 -12.01 11.88
N THR A 278 10.85 -11.98 13.20
CA THR A 278 10.14 -10.95 13.96
C THR A 278 10.76 -9.58 13.67
N HIS A 279 12.09 -9.51 13.63
CA HIS A 279 12.82 -8.32 13.24
C HIS A 279 12.49 -7.87 11.80
N TRP A 280 12.47 -8.79 10.84
CA TRP A 280 12.08 -8.49 9.46
C TRP A 280 10.63 -7.98 9.38
N LEU A 281 9.69 -8.66 10.05
CA LEU A 281 8.27 -8.30 10.08
C LEU A 281 8.01 -6.92 10.69
N MET A 282 8.79 -6.54 11.70
CA MET A 282 8.72 -5.20 12.29
C MET A 282 9.03 -4.11 11.23
N TRP A 283 10.12 -4.26 10.48
CA TRP A 283 10.46 -3.32 9.41
C TRP A 283 9.45 -3.36 8.26
N GLY A 284 8.98 -4.56 7.87
CA GLY A 284 7.93 -4.73 6.87
C GLY A 284 6.64 -4.00 7.27
N TYR A 285 6.24 -4.07 8.54
CA TYR A 285 5.09 -3.36 9.06
C TYR A 285 5.25 -1.82 8.98
N LEU A 286 6.43 -1.32 9.36
CA LEU A 286 6.73 0.11 9.27
C LEU A 286 6.69 0.62 7.82
N LEU A 287 7.17 -0.19 6.88
CA LEU A 287 7.13 0.13 5.46
C LEU A 287 5.70 0.11 4.90
N GLU A 288 4.99 -1.00 5.07
CA GLU A 288 3.74 -1.27 4.34
C GLU A 288 2.50 -0.65 5.00
N PHE A 289 2.44 -0.65 6.33
CA PHE A 289 1.27 -0.16 7.09
C PHE A 289 1.47 1.26 7.61
N ARG A 290 2.69 1.61 8.04
CA ARG A 290 2.98 2.98 8.52
C ARG A 290 3.49 3.91 7.42
N GLY A 291 3.88 3.38 6.25
CA GLY A 291 4.35 4.16 5.11
C GLY A 291 5.68 4.88 5.37
N LYS A 292 6.51 4.39 6.29
CA LYS A 292 7.85 4.94 6.56
C LYS A 292 8.85 4.40 5.54
N ASN A 293 9.75 5.25 5.05
CA ASN A 293 10.82 4.82 4.15
C ASN A 293 11.93 4.09 4.95
N VAL A 294 11.81 2.76 5.05
CA VAL A 294 12.74 1.89 5.82
C VAL A 294 13.35 0.78 4.96
N PHE A 295 13.50 1.01 3.64
CA PHE A 295 13.97 -0.03 2.71
C PHE A 295 15.37 -0.56 3.05
N LEU A 296 16.29 0.30 3.50
CA LEU A 296 17.65 -0.11 3.88
C LEU A 296 17.63 -1.00 5.12
N GLN A 297 16.86 -0.64 6.15
CA GLN A 297 16.72 -1.42 7.38
C GLN A 297 16.06 -2.76 7.09
N LEU A 298 15.06 -2.79 6.20
CA LEU A 298 14.42 -4.01 5.73
C LEU A 298 15.39 -4.91 4.94
N TRP A 299 16.27 -4.32 4.14
CA TRP A 299 17.35 -5.03 3.45
C TRP A 299 18.38 -5.63 4.42
N LEU A 300 18.84 -4.85 5.41
CA LEU A 300 19.70 -5.37 6.47
C LEU A 300 19.02 -6.48 7.27
N ALA A 301 17.72 -6.38 7.52
CA ALA A 301 16.95 -7.45 8.16
C ALA A 301 16.87 -8.71 7.29
N SER A 302 16.86 -8.58 5.95
CA SER A 302 16.90 -9.70 5.01
C SER A 302 18.27 -10.38 4.98
N LEU A 303 19.35 -9.60 5.10
CA LEU A 303 20.71 -10.12 5.27
C LEU A 303 20.83 -10.91 6.58
N LEU A 304 20.34 -10.35 7.68
CA LEU A 304 20.29 -11.04 8.97
C LEU A 304 19.45 -12.32 8.89
N PHE A 305 18.34 -12.30 8.15
CA PHE A 305 17.52 -13.49 7.91
C PHE A 305 18.29 -14.59 7.18
N LEU A 306 19.07 -14.26 6.15
CA LEU A 306 19.93 -15.22 5.46
C LEU A 306 21.03 -15.80 6.38
N VAL A 307 21.69 -14.94 7.16
CA VAL A 307 22.71 -15.35 8.15
C VAL A 307 22.10 -16.28 9.19
N ALA A 308 20.92 -15.95 9.73
CA ALA A 308 20.21 -16.75 10.71
C ALA A 308 19.85 -18.14 10.17
N ASN A 309 19.30 -18.23 8.94
CA ASN A 309 18.98 -19.53 8.34
C ASN A 309 20.24 -20.36 8.03
N THR A 310 21.33 -19.71 7.60
CA THR A 310 22.61 -20.38 7.37
C THR A 310 23.20 -20.92 8.68
N PHE A 311 23.12 -20.14 9.76
CA PHE A 311 23.51 -20.58 11.09
C PHE A 311 22.71 -21.80 11.56
N VAL A 312 21.39 -21.81 11.33
CA VAL A 312 20.53 -22.96 11.65
C VAL A 312 20.94 -24.19 10.83
N ILE A 313 21.17 -24.06 9.52
CA ILE A 313 21.63 -25.15 8.66
C ILE A 313 22.94 -25.76 9.20
N ILE A 314 23.94 -24.92 9.48
CA ILE A 314 25.25 -25.37 9.98
C ILE A 314 25.11 -26.04 11.35
N SER A 315 24.30 -25.47 12.24
CA SER A 315 24.07 -26.01 13.58
C SER A 315 23.41 -27.38 13.51
N VAL A 316 22.37 -27.53 12.68
CA VAL A 316 21.68 -28.81 12.46
C VAL A 316 22.63 -29.85 11.87
N ILE A 317 23.48 -29.49 10.89
CA ILE A 317 24.50 -30.40 10.33
C ILE A 317 25.51 -30.87 11.38
N ARG A 318 25.99 -29.97 12.25
CA ARG A 318 26.90 -30.33 13.35
C ARG A 318 26.23 -31.15 14.44
N GLY A 319 24.93 -30.94 14.63
CA GLY A 319 24.13 -31.64 15.61
C GLY A 319 23.61 -33.00 15.15
N HIS A 320 23.62 -33.30 13.85
CA HIS A 320 23.00 -34.49 13.29
C HIS A 320 23.91 -35.72 13.38
N VAL A 321 23.31 -36.85 13.76
CA VAL A 321 23.93 -38.17 13.71
C VAL A 321 23.56 -38.80 12.37
N TYR A 322 24.52 -38.83 11.45
CA TYR A 322 24.34 -39.41 10.12
C TYR A 322 23.81 -40.85 10.19
N CYS A 323 22.68 -41.11 9.56
CA CYS A 323 22.02 -42.42 9.58
C CYS A 323 21.37 -42.72 8.23
N PRO A 324 22.04 -43.47 7.34
CA PRO A 324 21.50 -43.77 6.02
C PRO A 324 20.17 -44.52 6.13
N LEU A 325 19.26 -44.29 5.17
CA LEU A 325 17.93 -44.88 5.23
C LEU A 325 17.96 -46.41 5.05
N PHE A 326 18.86 -46.90 4.18
CA PHE A 326 19.00 -48.31 3.84
C PHE A 326 20.38 -48.85 4.20
N LYS A 327 20.43 -50.11 4.65
CA LYS A 327 21.68 -50.80 4.98
C LYS A 327 22.37 -51.24 3.68
N ARG A 328 23.68 -50.99 3.58
CA ARG A 328 24.50 -51.49 2.46
C ARG A 328 24.71 -53.00 2.62
N MET A 329 24.38 -53.78 1.59
CA MET A 329 24.70 -55.22 1.56
C MET A 329 26.06 -55.41 0.90
N ILE A 330 27.10 -55.68 1.70
CA ILE A 330 28.42 -56.07 1.20
C ILE A 330 28.32 -57.50 0.65
N LEU A 331 28.75 -57.72 -0.59
CA LEU A 331 29.14 -59.05 -1.06
C LEU A 331 30.39 -59.43 -0.27
N GLU A 332 30.31 -60.49 0.54
CA GLU A 332 31.52 -61.18 1.00
C GLU A 332 32.30 -61.62 -0.24
N ILE A 333 33.32 -60.85 -0.62
CA ILE A 333 34.56 -61.28 -1.24
C ILE A 333 35.48 -60.05 -1.23
N ARG A 334 36.55 -60.18 -0.43
CA ARG A 334 37.84 -59.49 -0.53
C ARG A 334 37.92 -58.03 -0.05
N TRP A 335 38.18 -57.82 1.25
CA TRP A 335 39.01 -56.71 1.76
C TRP A 335 39.61 -57.08 3.13
N VAL A 336 40.77 -57.75 3.13
CA VAL A 336 41.60 -58.01 4.33
C VAL A 336 42.85 -57.10 4.38
N ILE A 337 43.16 -56.32 3.36
CA ILE A 337 44.41 -55.56 3.32
C ILE A 337 44.08 -54.07 3.18
N GLU A 338 44.13 -53.36 4.30
CA GLU A 338 44.44 -51.91 4.48
C GLU A 338 43.90 -51.45 5.85
N ARG A 339 44.35 -52.11 6.92
CA ARG A 339 44.35 -51.53 8.27
C ARG A 339 45.74 -50.96 8.52
N GLN A 340 45.97 -49.72 8.12
CA GLN A 340 46.84 -48.79 8.86
C GLN A 340 46.86 -47.43 8.13
N GLY A 341 46.54 -46.37 8.88
CA GLY A 341 46.88 -45.00 8.48
C GLY A 341 45.78 -44.12 7.90
N PHE A 342 44.57 -44.03 8.46
CA PHE A 342 43.66 -42.92 8.12
C PHE A 342 42.78 -42.50 9.29
N GLN A 343 43.22 -41.50 10.05
CA GLN A 343 42.45 -40.91 11.18
C GLN A 343 41.82 -39.53 10.88
N ASN A 344 42.05 -38.90 9.71
CA ASN A 344 41.59 -37.51 9.45
C ASN A 344 40.64 -37.37 8.25
N SER A 345 39.34 -37.71 8.37
CA SER A 345 38.37 -37.51 7.25
C SER A 345 36.99 -36.96 7.62
N HIS A 346 36.54 -37.06 8.87
CA HIS A 346 35.36 -36.30 9.34
C HIS A 346 35.57 -34.78 9.18
N SER A 347 36.82 -34.33 9.29
CA SER A 347 37.22 -32.95 9.00
C SER A 347 36.98 -32.55 7.52
N HIS A 348 37.02 -33.45 6.53
CA HIS A 348 36.96 -33.08 5.10
C HIS A 348 35.54 -32.88 4.54
N CYS A 349 34.52 -33.60 5.03
CA CYS A 349 33.14 -33.36 4.62
C CYS A 349 32.55 -32.13 5.35
N TYR A 350 32.89 -31.96 6.64
CA TYR A 350 32.63 -30.72 7.38
C TYR A 350 33.44 -29.54 6.82
N ARG A 351 34.72 -29.69 6.44
CA ARG A 351 35.52 -28.66 5.76
C ARG A 351 35.07 -28.39 4.34
N GLY A 352 34.53 -29.37 3.61
CA GLY A 352 33.96 -29.19 2.26
C GLY A 352 32.61 -28.46 2.29
N ALA A 353 31.75 -28.77 3.27
CA ALA A 353 30.53 -28.01 3.55
C ALA A 353 30.84 -26.61 4.14
N MET A 354 31.90 -26.47 4.94
CA MET A 354 32.39 -25.17 5.45
C MET A 354 33.15 -24.37 4.38
N ALA A 355 33.84 -25.02 3.44
CA ALA A 355 34.48 -24.40 2.28
C ALA A 355 33.43 -24.00 1.25
N GLY A 356 32.36 -24.79 1.09
CA GLY A 356 31.12 -24.40 0.43
C GLY A 356 30.47 -23.19 1.12
N ALA A 357 30.50 -23.13 2.45
CA ALA A 357 30.04 -21.97 3.24
C ALA A 357 31.01 -20.77 3.26
N LEU A 358 32.27 -20.95 2.89
CA LEU A 358 33.24 -19.87 2.60
C LEU A 358 33.13 -19.43 1.14
N ILE A 359 32.76 -20.34 0.23
CA ILE A 359 32.30 -20.04 -1.13
C ILE A 359 30.96 -19.30 -1.11
N LEU A 360 30.16 -19.44 -0.05
CA LEU A 360 28.97 -18.62 0.23
C LEU A 360 29.30 -17.15 0.58
N LEU A 361 30.58 -16.80 0.75
CA LEU A 361 31.08 -15.42 0.81
C LEU A 361 31.71 -14.98 -0.52
N LEU A 362 31.66 -15.75 -1.61
CA LEU A 362 32.17 -15.27 -2.92
C LEU A 362 31.54 -13.96 -3.43
N PRO A 363 30.25 -13.64 -3.14
CA PRO A 363 29.72 -12.31 -3.44
C PRO A 363 30.46 -11.18 -2.71
N LEU A 364 31.15 -11.49 -1.60
CA LEU A 364 32.00 -10.57 -0.83
C LEU A 364 33.49 -10.63 -1.24
N LEU A 365 33.95 -11.70 -1.91
CA LEU A 365 35.37 -11.91 -2.28
C LEU A 365 35.70 -11.60 -3.75
N PHE A 366 34.71 -11.47 -4.63
CA PHE A 366 34.90 -10.98 -6.01
C PHE A 366 34.09 -9.69 -6.28
N PRO A 367 34.49 -8.53 -5.70
CA PRO A 367 33.84 -7.25 -5.98
C PRO A 367 33.93 -6.85 -7.45
N SER A 368 34.95 -7.33 -8.16
CA SER A 368 35.23 -7.04 -9.57
C SER A 368 34.17 -7.57 -10.55
N LEU A 369 33.50 -8.67 -10.22
CA LEU A 369 32.38 -9.23 -11.00
C LEU A 369 31.03 -8.52 -10.71
N PHE A 370 30.99 -7.66 -9.70
CA PHE A 370 29.84 -6.84 -9.30
C PHE A 370 30.19 -5.34 -9.28
N THR A 371 31.18 -4.92 -10.07
CA THR A 371 31.71 -3.54 -10.15
C THR A 371 30.71 -2.44 -10.58
N PRO A 372 29.56 -2.71 -11.23
CA PRO A 372 28.52 -1.69 -11.36
C PRO A 372 27.73 -1.43 -10.08
N LEU A 373 27.91 -2.23 -9.01
CA LEU A 373 27.11 -2.22 -7.77
C LEU A 373 27.83 -1.65 -6.54
N SER A 374 29.13 -1.33 -6.62
CA SER A 374 29.93 -0.85 -5.48
C SER A 374 30.18 0.66 -5.43
N HIS A 375 29.79 1.42 -6.46
CA HIS A 375 29.74 2.88 -6.36
C HIS A 375 28.40 3.34 -5.78
N ALA A 376 28.23 3.16 -4.47
CA ALA A 376 27.54 4.11 -3.57
C ALA A 376 27.29 3.48 -2.19
N LEU A 377 28.17 3.77 -1.23
CA LEU A 377 27.80 3.99 0.17
C LEU A 377 28.89 4.91 0.75
N PRO A 378 28.62 5.94 1.59
CA PRO A 378 27.36 6.47 2.11
C PRO A 378 27.33 8.02 2.02
N SER A 379 26.75 8.58 0.96
CA SER A 379 26.38 10.01 0.92
C SER A 379 25.31 10.33 -0.13
N VAL A 380 25.14 9.45 -1.12
CA VAL A 380 24.21 9.64 -2.26
C VAL A 380 22.88 8.86 -2.13
N LEU A 381 22.73 8.00 -1.11
CA LEU A 381 21.61 7.04 -1.05
C LEU A 381 20.28 7.57 -0.48
N SER A 382 20.16 8.86 -0.20
CA SER A 382 18.83 9.47 0.03
C SER A 382 18.12 9.83 -1.28
N GLU A 383 18.85 9.97 -2.39
CA GLU A 383 18.34 10.51 -3.65
C GLU A 383 17.71 9.48 -4.60
N TRP A 384 17.79 8.17 -4.32
CA TRP A 384 17.41 7.15 -5.31
C TRP A 384 16.02 6.50 -5.13
N ASN A 385 15.34 6.75 -4.01
CA ASN A 385 13.97 6.27 -3.77
C ASN A 385 12.94 7.41 -3.72
N THR A 386 13.35 8.63 -4.07
CA THR A 386 12.45 9.75 -4.31
C THR A 386 11.92 9.62 -5.74
N PRO A 387 10.61 9.82 -6.00
CA PRO A 387 10.11 9.97 -7.36
C PRO A 387 10.94 11.06 -8.04
N LYS A 388 11.66 10.71 -9.11
CA LYS A 388 12.47 11.71 -9.82
C LYS A 388 11.55 12.75 -10.45
N PRO A 389 11.97 14.03 -10.51
CA PRO A 389 11.22 15.06 -11.21
C PRO A 389 10.96 14.63 -12.65
N ARG A 390 9.70 14.63 -13.08
CA ARG A 390 9.31 14.22 -14.44
C ARG A 390 9.70 15.26 -15.48
N HIS A 391 9.81 16.52 -15.07
CA HIS A 391 10.03 17.68 -15.92
C HIS A 391 11.35 18.36 -15.55
N SER A 392 12.40 17.57 -15.32
CA SER A 392 13.71 18.03 -14.85
C SER A 392 14.31 19.18 -15.68
N ARG A 393 14.06 19.22 -16.99
CA ARG A 393 14.52 20.32 -17.87
C ARG A 393 13.81 21.64 -17.52
N LEU A 394 12.48 21.61 -17.47
CA LEU A 394 11.69 22.79 -17.08
C LEU A 394 12.00 23.22 -15.65
N LEU A 395 12.17 22.27 -14.73
CA LEU A 395 12.52 22.55 -13.34
C LEU A 395 13.88 23.26 -13.21
N LYS A 396 14.90 22.80 -13.93
CA LYS A 396 16.22 23.47 -13.95
C LYS A 396 16.11 24.91 -14.47
N SER A 397 15.40 25.11 -15.58
CA SER A 397 15.18 26.46 -16.12
C SER A 397 14.38 27.34 -15.16
N ALA A 398 13.36 26.79 -14.50
CA ALA A 398 12.52 27.49 -13.54
C ALA A 398 13.29 27.98 -12.30
N LEU A 399 14.32 27.25 -11.88
CA LEU A 399 15.20 27.61 -10.76
C LEU A 399 16.23 28.70 -11.12
N GLN A 400 16.60 28.80 -12.40
CA GLN A 400 17.60 29.76 -12.89
C GLN A 400 16.99 31.04 -13.47
N ARG A 401 15.66 31.09 -13.61
CA ARG A 401 14.99 32.22 -14.25
C ARG A 401 15.07 33.49 -13.41
N GLN A 402 15.01 34.62 -14.10
CA GLN A 402 14.70 35.92 -13.52
C GLN A 402 13.27 36.29 -13.94
N THR A 403 12.47 36.78 -12.99
CA THR A 403 11.13 37.30 -13.30
C THR A 403 11.25 38.78 -13.59
N SER A 404 10.58 39.28 -14.63
CA SER A 404 10.50 40.73 -14.84
C SER A 404 9.62 41.38 -13.77
N ASP A 405 10.01 42.58 -13.32
CA ASP A 405 9.26 43.36 -12.34
C ASP A 405 7.84 43.67 -12.83
N GLU A 406 7.67 43.89 -14.14
CA GLU A 406 6.37 44.11 -14.78
C GLU A 406 5.42 42.91 -14.62
N LEU A 407 5.92 41.69 -14.86
CA LEU A 407 5.12 40.47 -14.71
C LEU A 407 4.74 40.24 -13.25
N GLN A 408 5.63 40.53 -12.30
CA GLN A 408 5.33 40.46 -10.88
C GLN A 408 4.29 41.51 -10.46
N ALA A 409 4.44 42.74 -10.92
CA ALA A 409 3.51 43.83 -10.62
C ALA A 409 2.09 43.50 -11.11
N ASP A 410 1.95 42.97 -12.33
CA ASP A 410 0.66 42.55 -12.88
C ASP A 410 0.07 41.33 -12.13
N LEU A 411 0.91 40.35 -11.80
CA LEU A 411 0.50 39.16 -11.05
C LEU A 411 -0.07 39.50 -9.67
N TRP A 412 0.52 40.48 -8.97
CA TRP A 412 0.08 40.91 -7.65
C TRP A 412 -0.95 42.04 -7.67
N ARG A 413 -1.36 42.49 -8.85
CA ARG A 413 -2.41 43.50 -9.01
C ARG A 413 -3.73 42.95 -8.47
N PRO A 414 -4.45 43.74 -7.63
CA PRO A 414 -5.80 43.37 -7.21
C PRO A 414 -6.71 43.15 -8.42
N LEU A 415 -7.72 42.32 -8.23
CA LEU A 415 -8.76 42.13 -9.24
C LEU A 415 -9.49 43.45 -9.44
N ALA A 416 -9.73 43.85 -10.69
CA ALA A 416 -10.51 45.04 -10.99
C ALA A 416 -11.92 44.90 -10.40
N ASP A 417 -12.57 46.03 -10.11
CA ASP A 417 -14.00 46.00 -9.81
C ASP A 417 -14.75 45.51 -11.06
N GLN A 418 -15.53 44.45 -10.87
CA GLN A 418 -16.27 43.80 -11.94
C GLN A 418 -17.71 44.29 -12.01
N GLY A 419 -18.11 45.26 -11.17
CA GLY A 419 -19.46 45.81 -11.13
C GLY A 419 -20.47 44.91 -10.44
N TRP A 420 -20.02 43.98 -9.59
CA TRP A 420 -20.88 43.06 -8.83
C TRP A 420 -20.57 43.13 -7.34
N LYS A 421 -21.62 43.16 -6.52
CA LYS A 421 -21.51 43.12 -5.06
C LYS A 421 -22.46 42.08 -4.46
N PRO A 422 -22.16 41.54 -3.27
CA PRO A 422 -23.12 40.78 -2.48
C PRO A 422 -24.50 41.43 -2.45
N CYS A 423 -25.55 40.67 -2.76
CA CYS A 423 -26.92 41.16 -2.60
C CYS A 423 -27.28 41.23 -1.10
N LEU A 424 -27.07 42.38 -0.47
CA LEU A 424 -27.42 42.63 0.95
C LEU A 424 -28.92 42.95 1.17
N ARG A 425 -29.80 42.58 0.24
CA ARG A 425 -31.23 42.89 0.39
C ARG A 425 -31.85 42.02 1.47
N SER A 426 -32.26 42.64 2.58
CA SER A 426 -33.16 42.01 3.55
C SER A 426 -34.52 41.84 2.89
N VAL A 427 -34.83 40.66 2.37
CA VAL A 427 -36.18 40.33 1.95
C VAL A 427 -36.52 38.95 2.48
N SER A 428 -37.20 38.93 3.62
CA SER A 428 -38.50 38.28 3.69
C SER A 428 -39.35 38.95 4.76
N THR A 429 -40.42 39.62 4.31
CA THR A 429 -41.58 40.06 5.11
C THR A 429 -42.59 38.92 5.31
N SER A 430 -42.25 37.69 4.89
CA SER A 430 -43.10 36.53 5.16
C SER A 430 -42.88 36.07 6.60
N LYS A 431 -43.92 36.20 7.43
CA LYS A 431 -43.93 35.53 8.72
C LYS A 431 -43.77 34.03 8.47
N LEU A 432 -42.91 33.37 9.26
CA LEU A 432 -42.91 31.92 9.34
C LEU A 432 -44.36 31.43 9.58
N PRO A 433 -44.83 30.43 8.84
CA PRO A 433 -46.16 29.87 9.07
C PRO A 433 -46.28 29.36 10.51
N GLU A 434 -47.46 29.59 11.11
CA GLU A 434 -47.69 29.33 12.54
C GLU A 434 -47.59 27.83 12.90
N LYS A 435 -47.76 26.93 11.91
CA LYS A 435 -47.70 25.48 12.09
C LYS A 435 -46.76 24.84 11.06
N SER A 436 -45.85 24.00 11.53
CA SER A 436 -44.97 23.18 10.70
C SER A 436 -45.63 21.87 10.29
N GLU A 437 -45.30 21.37 9.09
CA GLU A 437 -45.74 20.06 8.57
C GLU A 437 -45.02 18.87 9.23
N GLY A 438 -43.97 19.11 10.02
CA GLY A 438 -43.20 18.08 10.73
C GLY A 438 -41.70 18.37 10.79
N TYR A 439 -40.91 17.36 11.14
CA TYR A 439 -39.46 17.46 11.31
C TYR A 439 -38.69 16.77 10.19
N ILE A 440 -37.67 17.44 9.65
CA ILE A 440 -36.77 16.85 8.67
C ILE A 440 -35.38 16.63 9.26
N GLN A 441 -34.87 15.41 9.09
CA GLN A 441 -33.54 15.01 9.51
C GLN A 441 -32.72 14.58 8.28
N VAL A 442 -31.58 15.23 8.06
CA VAL A 442 -30.71 14.93 6.92
C VAL A 442 -29.39 14.32 7.39
N PHE A 443 -28.92 13.32 6.65
CA PHE A 443 -27.65 12.64 6.91
C PHE A 443 -26.70 12.90 5.74
N LEU A 444 -25.71 13.76 5.99
CA LEU A 444 -24.81 14.32 4.98
C LEU A 444 -23.54 13.50 4.83
N ASP A 445 -23.34 12.91 3.66
CA ASP A 445 -22.12 12.18 3.29
C ASP A 445 -21.12 13.05 2.50
N GLY A 446 -19.89 12.54 2.37
CA GLY A 446 -18.79 13.22 1.67
C GLY A 446 -17.79 13.87 2.61
N GLY A 447 -16.97 14.79 2.09
CA GLY A 447 -16.06 15.62 2.90
C GLY A 447 -16.68 16.96 3.29
N LEU A 448 -16.00 17.74 4.15
CA LEU A 448 -16.49 19.03 4.68
C LEU A 448 -17.17 19.91 3.63
N ASN A 449 -16.53 20.14 2.48
CA ASN A 449 -17.07 21.06 1.46
C ASN A 449 -18.30 20.49 0.73
N GLN A 450 -18.48 19.16 0.68
CA GLN A 450 -19.72 18.54 0.18
C GLN A 450 -20.83 18.64 1.22
N GLN A 451 -20.50 18.35 2.48
CA GLN A 451 -21.42 18.50 3.60
C GLN A 451 -21.91 19.95 3.69
N ARG A 452 -21.03 20.95 3.52
CA ARG A 452 -21.41 22.36 3.47
C ARG A 452 -22.47 22.67 2.41
N MET A 453 -22.32 22.15 1.19
CA MET A 453 -23.35 22.30 0.14
C MET A 453 -24.66 21.59 0.53
N GLY A 454 -24.56 20.38 1.10
CA GLY A 454 -25.72 19.64 1.57
C GLY A 454 -26.48 20.32 2.72
N ILE A 455 -25.78 21.03 3.61
CA ILE A 455 -26.41 21.86 4.66
C ILE A 455 -27.25 22.98 4.01
N CYS A 456 -26.69 23.68 3.02
CA CYS A 456 -27.39 24.74 2.31
C CYS A 456 -28.67 24.22 1.63
N ASP A 457 -28.60 23.05 0.99
CA ASP A 457 -29.75 22.40 0.38
C ASP A 457 -30.77 21.90 1.41
N ALA A 458 -30.33 21.45 2.59
CA ALA A 458 -31.23 20.97 3.64
C ALA A 458 -32.08 22.10 4.25
N VAL A 459 -31.50 23.29 4.46
CA VAL A 459 -32.24 24.47 4.91
C VAL A 459 -33.32 24.85 3.91
N VAL A 460 -32.95 24.91 2.63
CA VAL A 460 -33.91 25.21 1.58
C VAL A 460 -34.99 24.14 1.44
N LEU A 461 -34.63 22.86 1.58
CA LEU A 461 -35.59 21.78 1.53
C LEU A 461 -36.63 21.89 2.67
N ALA A 462 -36.18 22.25 3.87
CA ALA A 462 -37.07 22.52 5.00
C ALA A 462 -38.03 23.68 4.69
N LYS A 463 -37.56 24.75 4.03
CA LYS A 463 -38.42 25.86 3.56
C LYS A 463 -39.47 25.39 2.55
N ILE A 464 -39.07 24.58 1.56
CA ILE A 464 -39.97 24.07 0.51
C ILE A 464 -41.08 23.19 1.10
N LEU A 465 -40.74 22.36 2.08
CA LEU A 465 -41.66 21.42 2.71
C LEU A 465 -42.44 22.03 3.88
N ASN A 466 -42.22 23.30 4.22
CA ASN A 466 -42.74 23.93 5.43
C ASN A 466 -42.45 23.11 6.72
N ALA A 467 -41.23 22.56 6.81
CA ALA A 467 -40.80 21.66 7.88
C ALA A 467 -39.80 22.35 8.84
N THR A 468 -39.76 21.90 10.09
CA THR A 468 -38.68 22.26 11.03
C THR A 468 -37.45 21.40 10.75
N LEU A 469 -36.31 22.04 10.51
CA LEU A 469 -35.03 21.36 10.28
C LEU A 469 -34.39 20.97 11.62
N ILE A 470 -34.05 19.69 11.77
CA ILE A 470 -33.14 19.24 12.82
C ILE A 470 -31.71 19.45 12.31
N ILE A 471 -30.80 19.94 13.17
CA ILE A 471 -29.40 20.18 12.81
C ILE A 471 -28.83 18.98 12.00
N PRO A 472 -28.30 19.22 10.79
CA PRO A 472 -27.82 18.14 9.91
C PRO A 472 -26.80 17.22 10.58
N HIS A 473 -26.99 15.90 10.42
CA HIS A 473 -26.05 14.90 10.89
C HIS A 473 -24.94 14.69 9.87
N LEU A 474 -23.67 14.81 10.29
CA LEU A 474 -22.50 14.59 9.43
C LEU A 474 -22.08 13.13 9.49
N GLU A 475 -22.15 12.42 8.37
CA GLU A 475 -21.73 11.01 8.28
C GLU A 475 -20.20 10.89 8.25
N MET A 476 -19.69 9.84 8.89
CA MET A 476 -18.27 9.53 8.88
C MET A 476 -17.81 9.10 7.48
N ASN A 477 -16.81 9.81 6.94
CA ASN A 477 -16.24 9.48 5.65
C ASN A 477 -15.27 8.28 5.71
N PRO A 478 -15.37 7.26 4.83
CA PRO A 478 -14.47 6.11 4.84
C PRO A 478 -12.98 6.44 4.65
N VAL A 479 -12.64 7.53 3.98
CA VAL A 479 -11.26 7.95 3.67
C VAL A 479 -10.61 8.63 4.86
N TRP A 480 -11.30 9.61 5.45
CA TRP A 480 -10.74 10.46 6.51
C TRP A 480 -11.07 9.98 7.92
N GLN A 481 -12.07 9.10 8.07
CA GLN A 481 -12.50 8.51 9.35
C GLN A 481 -12.73 9.57 10.43
N ASP A 482 -13.34 10.68 10.03
CA ASP A 482 -13.62 11.82 10.90
C ASP A 482 -15.03 11.71 11.50
N SER A 483 -15.11 11.82 12.82
CA SER A 483 -16.35 11.77 13.61
C SER A 483 -16.85 13.15 14.04
N SER A 484 -16.24 14.24 13.54
CA SER A 484 -16.64 15.60 13.88
C SER A 484 -18.09 15.87 13.53
N THR A 485 -18.83 16.44 14.48
CA THR A 485 -20.23 16.81 14.33
C THR A 485 -20.40 18.18 13.71
N PHE A 486 -21.63 18.58 13.39
CA PHE A 486 -21.94 19.94 12.95
C PHE A 486 -21.43 21.00 13.96
N MET A 487 -21.64 20.76 15.25
CA MET A 487 -21.26 21.64 16.36
C MET A 487 -19.74 21.74 16.56
N ASP A 488 -18.97 20.73 16.14
CA ASP A 488 -17.51 20.80 16.18
C ASP A 488 -16.94 21.77 15.13
N ILE A 489 -17.71 22.10 14.09
CA ILE A 489 -17.24 22.79 12.89
C ILE A 489 -17.87 24.17 12.73
N PHE A 490 -19.20 24.26 12.89
CA PHE A 490 -19.97 25.47 12.65
C PHE A 490 -20.59 26.02 13.94
N ASP A 491 -20.68 27.34 14.02
CA ASP A 491 -21.34 28.05 15.11
C ASP A 491 -22.86 27.90 14.98
N VAL A 492 -23.44 27.03 15.81
CA VAL A 492 -24.86 26.65 15.74
C VAL A 492 -25.78 27.78 16.18
N ASP A 493 -25.37 28.55 17.19
CA ASP A 493 -26.18 29.65 17.70
C ASP A 493 -26.26 30.78 16.67
N HIS A 494 -25.13 31.10 16.03
CA HIS A 494 -25.10 32.01 14.89
C HIS A 494 -25.95 31.49 13.72
N PHE A 495 -25.82 30.21 13.37
CA PHE A 495 -26.56 29.58 12.28
C PHE A 495 -28.09 29.67 12.47
N ILE A 496 -28.59 29.33 13.67
CA ILE A 496 -30.02 29.42 14.00
C ILE A 496 -30.47 30.88 14.01
N ASN A 497 -29.72 31.78 14.64
CA ASN A 497 -30.11 33.18 14.75
C ASN A 497 -30.18 33.90 13.40
N VAL A 498 -29.26 33.61 12.46
CA VAL A 498 -29.28 34.19 11.11
C VAL A 498 -30.48 33.72 10.27
N LEU A 499 -30.95 32.50 10.51
CA LEU A 499 -32.00 31.84 9.71
C LEU A 499 -33.38 31.82 10.39
N LYS A 500 -33.50 32.38 11.60
CA LYS A 500 -34.70 32.31 12.44
C LYS A 500 -35.98 32.84 11.80
N ASP A 501 -35.85 33.78 10.85
CA ASP A 501 -36.98 34.38 10.14
C ASP A 501 -37.29 33.64 8.83
N ASP A 502 -36.39 32.76 8.37
CA ASP A 502 -36.54 32.03 7.11
C ASP A 502 -37.08 30.61 7.34
N VAL A 503 -36.51 29.87 8.29
CA VAL A 503 -36.78 28.45 8.57
C VAL A 503 -36.67 28.17 10.07
N SER A 504 -37.59 27.35 10.61
CA SER A 504 -37.49 26.85 11.99
C SER A 504 -36.42 25.77 12.10
N ILE A 505 -35.46 25.93 13.01
CA ILE A 505 -34.32 25.01 13.19
C ILE A 505 -34.19 24.66 14.67
N ILE A 506 -34.06 23.36 14.97
CA ILE A 506 -33.85 22.85 16.33
C ILE A 506 -32.55 22.03 16.42
N LYS A 507 -31.91 22.06 17.59
CA LYS A 507 -30.61 21.42 17.83
C LYS A 507 -30.71 19.90 17.95
N GLU A 508 -31.73 19.43 18.64
CA GLU A 508 -31.92 18.02 18.99
C GLU A 508 -33.26 17.52 18.50
N VAL A 509 -33.37 16.20 18.35
CA VAL A 509 -34.61 15.54 17.94
C VAL A 509 -35.63 15.66 19.10
N PRO A 510 -36.91 16.01 18.85
CA PRO A 510 -37.93 16.07 19.90
C PRO A 510 -38.10 14.74 20.64
N ASP A 511 -38.48 14.80 21.92
CA ASP A 511 -38.63 13.61 22.78
C ASP A 511 -39.56 12.55 22.19
N GLU A 512 -40.64 12.96 21.51
CA GLU A 512 -41.58 12.05 20.83
C GLU A 512 -40.93 11.22 19.69
N TYR A 513 -39.81 11.71 19.14
CA TYR A 513 -39.04 11.06 18.08
C TYR A 513 -37.64 10.62 18.53
N PHE A 514 -37.38 10.44 19.84
CA PHE A 514 -36.06 10.04 20.34
C PHE A 514 -35.48 8.78 19.68
N TRP A 515 -36.35 7.91 19.15
CA TRP A 515 -36.01 6.70 18.42
C TRP A 515 -35.42 6.96 17.01
N SER A 516 -35.55 8.16 16.45
CA SER A 516 -35.10 8.55 15.10
C SER A 516 -33.58 8.79 15.03
N THR A 517 -32.81 7.77 15.41
CA THR A 517 -31.34 7.83 15.44
C THR A 517 -30.71 7.32 14.14
N ARG A 518 -29.41 7.58 13.97
CA ARG A 518 -28.67 7.06 12.83
C ARG A 518 -28.66 5.53 12.80
N GLU A 519 -28.54 4.91 13.97
CA GLU A 519 -28.50 3.47 14.19
C GLU A 519 -29.85 2.84 13.86
N TYR A 520 -30.95 3.50 14.27
CA TYR A 520 -32.30 3.06 13.94
C TYR A 520 -32.50 2.91 12.43
N TYR A 521 -32.03 3.88 11.65
CA TYR A 521 -32.07 3.83 10.18
C TYR A 521 -31.04 2.90 9.54
N ALA A 522 -29.96 2.53 10.26
CA ALA A 522 -28.94 1.60 9.76
C ALA A 522 -29.41 0.15 9.74
N THR A 523 -30.29 -0.23 10.66
CA THR A 523 -30.66 -1.63 10.93
C THR A 523 -31.66 -2.21 9.94
N ALA A 524 -32.57 -1.39 9.41
CA ALA A 524 -33.62 -1.84 8.50
C ALA A 524 -34.11 -0.73 7.58
N ILE A 525 -34.87 -1.11 6.54
CA ILE A 525 -35.63 -0.17 5.71
C ILE A 525 -36.81 0.34 6.54
N ARG A 526 -36.94 1.67 6.63
CA ARG A 526 -38.01 2.33 7.40
C ARG A 526 -38.84 3.18 6.45
N ALA A 527 -40.17 3.18 6.64
CA ALA A 527 -41.09 3.93 5.77
C ALA A 527 -40.85 5.44 5.82
N ASN A 528 -40.39 5.95 6.97
CA ASN A 528 -40.06 7.36 7.14
C ASN A 528 -38.61 7.71 6.74
N ARG A 529 -37.87 6.77 6.13
CA ARG A 529 -36.52 6.98 5.61
C ARG A 529 -36.52 7.07 4.09
N VAL A 530 -36.09 8.22 3.57
CA VAL A 530 -35.92 8.48 2.14
C VAL A 530 -34.48 8.19 1.73
N LYS A 531 -34.28 7.13 0.93
CA LYS A 531 -32.98 6.74 0.35
C LYS A 531 -32.92 6.90 -1.18
N THR A 532 -34.07 7.06 -1.81
CA THR A 532 -34.26 6.98 -3.27
C THR A 532 -34.25 8.33 -3.97
N ALA A 533 -33.98 9.43 -3.25
CA ALA A 533 -33.90 10.76 -3.83
C ALA A 533 -32.91 10.77 -5.02
N PRO A 534 -33.36 11.09 -6.25
CA PRO A 534 -32.48 11.24 -7.40
C PRO A 534 -31.38 12.28 -7.13
N VAL A 535 -30.26 12.16 -7.86
CA VAL A 535 -29.27 13.23 -7.89
C VAL A 535 -29.92 14.42 -8.61
N HIS A 536 -29.82 15.63 -8.04
CA HIS A 536 -30.50 16.82 -8.53
C HIS A 536 -32.03 16.65 -8.69
N ALA A 537 -32.70 16.07 -7.68
CA ALA A 537 -34.16 16.00 -7.67
C ALA A 537 -34.79 17.40 -7.61
N SER A 538 -35.91 17.60 -8.30
CA SER A 538 -36.66 18.86 -8.34
C SER A 538 -37.38 19.13 -7.02
N ALA A 539 -37.77 20.39 -6.77
CA ALA A 539 -38.59 20.74 -5.60
C ALA A 539 -39.90 19.94 -5.54
N ASN A 540 -40.57 19.77 -6.69
CA ASN A 540 -41.81 18.99 -6.79
C ASN A 540 -41.61 17.53 -6.40
N TRP A 541 -40.46 16.92 -6.74
CA TRP A 541 -40.18 15.55 -6.31
C TRP A 541 -40.23 15.41 -4.79
N TYR A 542 -39.70 16.40 -4.05
CA TYR A 542 -39.77 16.37 -2.59
C TYR A 542 -41.18 16.61 -2.06
N LEU A 543 -41.96 17.50 -2.69
CA LEU A 543 -43.38 17.69 -2.36
C LEU A 543 -44.17 16.41 -2.57
N ASP A 544 -43.90 15.66 -3.64
CA ASP A 544 -44.65 14.44 -3.97
C ASP A 544 -44.21 13.22 -3.13
N ASN A 545 -42.94 13.17 -2.70
CA ASN A 545 -42.37 11.96 -2.11
C ASN A 545 -41.96 12.09 -0.62
N VAL A 546 -41.73 13.31 -0.13
CA VAL A 546 -41.27 13.54 1.25
C VAL A 546 -42.34 14.22 2.11
N LEU A 547 -43.10 15.17 1.55
CA LEU A 547 -44.20 15.80 2.29
C LEU A 547 -45.25 14.78 2.80
N PRO A 548 -45.69 13.77 2.04
CA PRO A 548 -46.65 12.79 2.54
C PRO A 548 -46.09 11.96 3.71
N ILE A 549 -44.77 11.75 3.75
CA ILE A 549 -44.09 11.06 4.86
C ILE A 549 -44.12 11.94 6.11
N LEU A 550 -43.81 13.22 5.98
CA LEU A 550 -43.88 14.18 7.09
C LEU A 550 -45.30 14.22 7.68
N GLN A 551 -46.31 14.33 6.83
CA GLN A 551 -47.72 14.37 7.25
C GLN A 551 -48.19 13.07 7.92
N SER A 552 -47.63 11.92 7.54
CA SER A 552 -48.02 10.62 8.08
C SER A 552 -47.28 10.24 9.36
N TYR A 553 -45.98 10.56 9.46
CA TYR A 553 -45.10 10.10 10.53
C TYR A 553 -44.61 11.21 11.46
N GLY A 554 -44.86 12.48 11.13
CA GLY A 554 -44.34 13.66 11.84
C GLY A 554 -42.85 13.93 11.64
N ILE A 555 -42.06 12.94 11.23
CA ILE A 555 -40.62 13.07 10.98
C ILE A 555 -40.17 12.28 9.74
N ALA A 556 -39.32 12.88 8.91
CA ALA A 556 -38.72 12.25 7.74
C ALA A 556 -37.19 12.31 7.78
N ALA A 557 -36.55 11.15 7.54
CA ALA A 557 -35.09 11.00 7.52
C ALA A 557 -34.57 10.81 6.10
N ILE A 558 -33.71 11.70 5.61
CA ILE A 558 -33.14 11.62 4.25
C ILE A 558 -31.66 11.22 4.33
N ALA A 559 -31.34 10.03 3.83
CA ALA A 559 -30.00 9.44 3.97
C ALA A 559 -29.62 8.48 2.82
N PRO A 560 -28.58 8.78 2.02
CA PRO A 560 -27.65 9.92 2.12
C PRO A 560 -28.14 11.19 1.40
N PHE A 561 -27.75 12.37 1.93
CA PHE A 561 -28.15 13.67 1.39
C PHE A 561 -26.95 14.52 0.93
N SER A 562 -26.42 14.21 -0.25
CA SER A 562 -25.40 15.02 -0.93
C SER A 562 -25.73 15.14 -2.42
N HIS A 563 -25.72 16.37 -2.95
CA HIS A 563 -26.11 16.69 -4.33
C HIS A 563 -27.53 16.20 -4.72
N ARG A 564 -28.48 16.24 -3.77
CA ARG A 564 -29.83 15.69 -3.97
C ARG A 564 -30.88 16.70 -4.41
N LEU A 565 -30.62 18.00 -4.31
CA LEU A 565 -31.56 19.04 -4.73
C LEU A 565 -31.04 19.73 -6.00
N ALA A 566 -31.94 20.00 -6.94
CA ALA A 566 -31.63 20.63 -8.22
C ALA A 566 -31.24 22.12 -8.05
N PHE A 567 -30.43 22.64 -8.99
CA PHE A 567 -30.05 24.06 -9.03
C PHE A 567 -30.89 24.89 -10.01
N ASP A 568 -31.59 24.24 -10.92
CA ASP A 568 -32.45 24.82 -11.95
C ASP A 568 -33.92 24.84 -11.50
N ASN A 569 -34.73 25.68 -12.15
CA ASN A 569 -36.18 25.76 -11.94
C ASN A 569 -36.61 26.02 -10.47
N MET A 570 -35.76 26.67 -9.69
CA MET A 570 -36.06 27.09 -8.31
C MET A 570 -36.46 28.57 -8.26
N PRO A 571 -37.45 28.95 -7.43
CA PRO A 571 -37.79 30.35 -7.20
C PRO A 571 -36.59 31.17 -6.72
N GLU A 572 -36.57 32.46 -7.06
CA GLU A 572 -35.45 33.35 -6.73
C GLU A 572 -35.23 33.45 -5.21
N GLU A 573 -36.30 33.53 -4.41
CA GLU A 573 -36.21 33.56 -2.95
C GLU A 573 -35.51 32.32 -2.39
N ILE A 574 -35.75 31.16 -2.97
CA ILE A 574 -35.11 29.91 -2.57
C ILE A 574 -33.61 29.92 -2.88
N GLN A 575 -33.21 30.43 -4.04
CA GLN A 575 -31.80 30.56 -4.38
C GLN A 575 -31.10 31.58 -3.47
N ARG A 576 -31.75 32.71 -3.17
CA ARG A 576 -31.24 33.70 -2.22
C ARG A 576 -31.06 33.10 -0.82
N LEU A 577 -31.97 32.25 -0.37
CA LEU A 577 -31.81 31.52 0.89
C LEU A 577 -30.57 30.61 0.85
N ARG A 578 -30.32 29.87 -0.25
CA ARG A 578 -29.05 29.11 -0.40
C ARG A 578 -27.82 30.01 -0.26
N CYS A 579 -27.84 31.20 -0.86
CA CYS A 579 -26.76 32.17 -0.77
C CYS A 579 -26.54 32.64 0.68
N LYS A 580 -27.63 33.04 1.36
CA LYS A 580 -27.62 33.48 2.76
C LYS A 580 -27.03 32.39 3.66
N VAL A 581 -27.47 31.15 3.49
CA VAL A 581 -26.94 30.01 4.28
C VAL A 581 -25.44 29.83 4.03
N ASN A 582 -25.03 29.78 2.76
CA ASN A 582 -23.64 29.50 2.40
C ASN A 582 -22.67 30.60 2.83
N PHE A 583 -23.00 31.87 2.59
CA PHE A 583 -22.08 33.00 2.77
C PHE A 583 -22.25 33.75 4.10
N GLN A 584 -23.37 33.61 4.81
CA GLN A 584 -23.64 34.35 6.04
C GLN A 584 -23.90 33.45 7.26
N ALA A 585 -24.70 32.39 7.11
CA ALA A 585 -25.09 31.55 8.25
C ALA A 585 -24.02 30.52 8.64
N LEU A 586 -23.28 29.97 7.66
CA LEU A 586 -22.26 28.94 7.90
C LEU A 586 -20.91 29.57 8.29
N VAL A 587 -20.81 29.96 9.56
CA VAL A 587 -19.59 30.47 10.18
C VAL A 587 -18.91 29.37 10.99
N PHE A 588 -17.59 29.25 10.89
CA PHE A 588 -16.83 28.28 11.69
C PHE A 588 -16.82 28.66 13.17
N VAL A 589 -16.74 27.65 14.04
CA VAL A 589 -16.62 27.84 15.49
C VAL A 589 -15.39 28.69 15.89
N PRO A 590 -15.43 29.41 17.04
CA PRO A 590 -14.41 30.39 17.41
C PRO A 590 -12.97 29.86 17.38
N HIS A 591 -12.71 28.64 17.85
CA HIS A 591 -11.36 28.09 17.89
C HIS A 591 -10.74 27.86 16.49
N ILE A 592 -11.56 27.55 15.48
CA ILE A 592 -11.11 27.43 14.08
C ILE A 592 -10.77 28.83 13.53
N ARG A 593 -11.63 29.81 13.77
CA ARG A 593 -11.42 31.19 13.29
C ARG A 593 -10.19 31.82 13.94
N ASN A 594 -10.07 31.74 15.27
CA ASN A 594 -8.95 32.32 16.02
C ASN A 594 -7.61 31.75 15.55
N LEU A 595 -7.54 30.43 15.33
CA LEU A 595 -6.35 29.81 14.75
C LEU A 595 -6.12 30.27 13.31
N GLY A 596 -7.16 30.30 12.47
CA GLY A 596 -7.07 30.80 11.10
C GLY A 596 -6.55 32.25 11.03
N GLU A 597 -7.05 33.14 11.88
CA GLU A 597 -6.60 34.52 12.02
C GLU A 597 -5.14 34.62 12.45
N ALA A 598 -4.73 33.82 13.45
CA ALA A 598 -3.34 33.77 13.87
C ALA A 598 -2.40 33.33 12.74
N LEU A 599 -2.79 32.31 11.96
CA LEU A 599 -2.04 31.85 10.80
C LEU A 599 -1.94 32.93 9.72
N VAL A 600 -3.05 33.60 9.39
CA VAL A 600 -3.07 34.72 8.43
C VAL A 600 -2.18 35.85 8.92
N SER A 601 -2.27 36.24 10.19
CA SER A 601 -1.45 37.28 10.80
C SER A 601 0.04 36.97 10.66
N ARG A 602 0.47 35.73 10.99
CA ARG A 602 1.87 35.29 10.86
C ARG A 602 2.36 35.26 9.40
N LEU A 603 1.48 34.96 8.45
CA LEU A 603 1.79 35.00 7.02
C LEU A 603 1.94 36.44 6.52
N ARG A 604 1.12 37.38 7.02
CA ARG A 604 1.16 38.81 6.66
C ARG A 604 2.32 39.55 7.32
N PHE A 605 2.66 39.18 8.56
CA PHE A 605 3.64 39.87 9.41
C PHE A 605 4.66 38.86 9.95
N PRO A 606 5.59 38.38 9.11
CA PRO A 606 6.63 37.47 9.56
C PRO A 606 7.58 38.20 10.55
N PRO A 607 8.05 37.53 11.61
CA PRO A 607 8.99 38.14 12.55
C PRO A 607 10.30 38.53 11.83
N SER A 608 10.75 39.78 12.01
CA SER A 608 12.04 40.24 11.50
C SER A 608 13.18 39.51 12.23
N LYS A 609 14.20 39.06 11.50
CA LYS A 609 15.36 38.32 12.04
C LYS A 609 16.24 39.14 13.02
N SER A 610 15.92 40.40 13.30
CA SER A 610 16.77 41.32 14.08
C SER A 610 16.38 41.51 15.55
N GLN A 611 15.43 40.74 16.12
CA GLN A 611 15.18 40.76 17.57
C GLN A 611 14.85 39.36 18.09
N VAL A 612 15.88 38.54 18.30
CA VAL A 612 15.80 37.35 19.14
C VAL A 612 16.73 37.55 20.32
N SER A 613 16.24 38.26 21.34
CA SER A 613 16.68 38.05 22.71
C SER A 613 15.48 38.16 23.63
N SER A 614 15.30 37.10 24.42
CA SER A 614 14.56 37.04 25.69
C SER A 614 13.05 37.34 25.70
N THR A 615 12.26 36.27 25.83
CA THR A 615 11.17 36.12 26.81
C THR A 615 10.17 37.26 27.05
N GLU A 616 9.77 38.01 26.02
CA GLU A 616 8.60 38.89 26.11
C GLU A 616 7.66 38.67 24.92
N LYS A 617 6.36 38.77 25.19
CA LYS A 617 5.28 38.63 24.20
C LYS A 617 5.61 39.53 23.01
N ILE A 618 5.83 38.91 21.84
CA ILE A 618 6.10 39.62 20.59
C ILE A 618 4.84 40.43 20.25
N GLU A 619 4.87 41.72 20.57
CA GLU A 619 3.84 42.68 20.19
C GLU A 619 4.06 43.04 18.72
N TYR A 620 3.16 42.55 17.86
CA TYR A 620 3.17 42.88 16.43
C TYR A 620 2.77 44.35 16.27
N SER A 621 3.74 45.26 16.21
CA SER A 621 3.49 46.67 15.90
C SER A 621 2.91 46.78 14.49
N LYS A 622 1.61 47.09 14.40
CA LYS A 622 0.82 47.19 13.16
C LYS A 622 1.12 48.45 12.33
N ASP A 623 1.95 49.36 12.84
CA ASP A 623 1.78 50.76 12.47
C ASP A 623 2.64 51.29 11.33
N ASN A 624 3.62 50.57 10.77
CA ASN A 624 4.45 51.14 9.68
C ASN A 624 5.06 50.16 8.64
N LEU A 625 4.69 48.88 8.63
CA LEU A 625 5.11 47.92 7.58
C LEU A 625 3.88 47.41 6.82
N GLY A 626 3.82 47.65 5.50
CA GLY A 626 2.73 47.12 4.68
C GLY A 626 2.59 45.61 4.82
N ALA A 627 1.36 45.11 4.97
CA ALA A 627 1.09 43.68 5.15
C ALA A 627 1.64 42.87 3.96
N GLY A 628 2.47 41.86 4.25
CA GLY A 628 3.06 41.00 3.21
C GLY A 628 1.99 40.26 2.41
N LYS A 629 2.22 40.08 1.10
CA LYS A 629 1.33 39.27 0.24
C LYS A 629 1.70 37.79 0.32
N PHE A 630 0.70 36.91 0.21
CA PHE A 630 0.90 35.47 0.18
C PHE A 630 -0.12 34.75 -0.71
N VAL A 631 0.30 33.59 -1.22
CA VAL A 631 -0.54 32.70 -2.05
C VAL A 631 -0.91 31.48 -1.23
N VAL A 632 -2.15 31.02 -1.36
CA VAL A 632 -2.56 29.72 -0.85
C VAL A 632 -2.65 28.73 -1.99
N ILE A 633 -1.97 27.58 -1.83
CA ILE A 633 -2.02 26.45 -2.75
C ILE A 633 -2.83 25.33 -2.09
N HIS A 634 -4.00 25.05 -2.64
CA HIS A 634 -4.73 23.83 -2.31
C HIS A 634 -4.25 22.68 -3.21
N LEU A 635 -3.31 21.88 -2.71
CA LEU A 635 -2.57 20.90 -3.51
C LEU A 635 -3.41 19.66 -3.87
N ARG A 636 -4.36 19.25 -3.02
CA ARG A 636 -5.23 18.07 -3.18
C ARG A 636 -4.55 16.82 -3.79
N PHE A 637 -3.27 16.61 -3.47
CA PHE A 637 -2.48 15.48 -3.95
C PHE A 637 -2.38 14.39 -2.88
N ASP A 638 -3.52 14.02 -2.30
CA ASP A 638 -3.62 12.96 -1.30
C ASP A 638 -3.74 11.59 -1.97
N LYS A 639 -3.51 10.52 -1.21
CA LYS A 639 -3.50 9.15 -1.73
C LYS A 639 -4.82 8.73 -2.37
N ASP A 640 -5.95 9.20 -1.83
CA ASP A 640 -7.28 8.92 -2.36
C ASP A 640 -7.50 9.62 -3.71
N MET A 641 -7.10 10.89 -3.83
CA MET A 641 -7.19 11.61 -5.10
C MET A 641 -6.28 10.99 -6.16
N ALA A 642 -5.03 10.69 -5.81
CA ALA A 642 -4.08 10.02 -6.70
C ALA A 642 -4.60 8.63 -7.14
N ALA A 643 -5.23 7.87 -6.23
CA ALA A 643 -5.81 6.58 -6.58
C ALA A 643 -7.04 6.72 -7.47
N HIS A 644 -7.92 7.67 -7.18
CA HIS A 644 -9.17 7.92 -7.90
C HIS A 644 -8.93 8.40 -9.33
N SER A 645 -7.93 9.25 -9.57
CA SER A 645 -7.64 9.78 -10.92
C SER A 645 -7.16 8.72 -11.91
N ALA A 646 -6.61 7.60 -11.40
CA ALA A 646 -5.98 6.54 -12.20
C ALA A 646 -4.77 6.97 -13.06
N CYS A 647 -4.27 8.19 -12.88
CA CYS A 647 -3.13 8.70 -13.62
C CYS A 647 -1.80 8.10 -13.13
N ASP A 648 -0.81 8.13 -14.01
CA ASP A 648 0.58 7.82 -13.70
C ASP A 648 1.28 9.07 -13.14
N PHE A 649 1.88 8.98 -11.96
CA PHE A 649 2.60 10.09 -11.34
C PHE A 649 4.12 9.86 -11.30
N GLY A 650 4.65 8.96 -12.12
CA GLY A 650 6.08 8.72 -12.28
C GLY A 650 6.71 7.82 -11.21
N GLY A 651 5.91 7.14 -10.38
CA GLY A 651 6.38 6.13 -9.43
C GLY A 651 6.40 4.70 -9.97
N GLY A 652 6.26 4.54 -11.29
CA GLY A 652 6.38 3.26 -11.97
C GLY A 652 5.23 2.27 -11.70
N LYS A 653 5.43 1.02 -12.10
CA LYS A 653 4.43 -0.05 -11.94
C LYS A 653 4.09 -0.33 -10.47
N ALA A 654 5.02 -0.12 -9.54
CA ALA A 654 4.81 -0.29 -8.10
C ALA A 654 3.78 0.72 -7.55
N GLU A 655 3.87 1.98 -7.97
CA GLU A 655 2.90 3.02 -7.66
C GLU A 655 1.54 2.72 -8.30
N LYS A 656 1.52 2.37 -9.60
CA LYS A 656 0.29 2.01 -10.31
C LYS A 656 -0.48 0.90 -9.60
N LEU A 657 0.20 -0.19 -9.22
CA LEU A 657 -0.41 -1.31 -8.48
C LEU A 657 -0.87 -0.91 -7.07
N ALA A 658 -0.10 -0.07 -6.37
CA ALA A 658 -0.48 0.39 -5.03
C ALA A 658 -1.74 1.26 -5.06
N LEU A 659 -1.82 2.19 -6.01
CA LEU A 659 -2.98 3.06 -6.20
C LEU A 659 -4.20 2.28 -6.70
N ALA A 660 -4.03 1.33 -7.61
CA ALA A 660 -5.11 0.45 -8.06
C ALA A 660 -5.69 -0.40 -6.91
N LYS A 661 -4.83 -1.01 -6.09
CA LYS A 661 -5.27 -1.76 -4.90
C LYS A 661 -6.00 -0.87 -3.89
N TYR A 662 -5.47 0.33 -3.64
CA TYR A 662 -6.11 1.29 -2.73
C TYR A 662 -7.51 1.70 -3.24
N ARG A 663 -7.65 1.95 -4.55
CA ARG A 663 -8.93 2.25 -5.20
C ARG A 663 -9.96 1.13 -5.00
N GLN A 664 -9.54 -0.12 -5.21
CA GLN A 664 -10.42 -1.28 -5.01
C GLN A 664 -10.91 -1.40 -3.56
N VAL A 665 -10.02 -1.18 -2.58
CA VAL A 665 -10.35 -1.29 -1.15
C VAL A 665 -11.28 -0.16 -0.69
N ILE A 666 -10.95 1.09 -0.99
CA ILE A 666 -11.68 2.25 -0.47
C ILE A 666 -13.09 2.35 -1.06
N TRP A 667 -13.25 2.10 -2.36
CA TRP A 667 -14.54 2.21 -3.02
C TRP A 667 -15.26 0.86 -3.19
N GLN A 668 -14.73 -0.24 -2.63
CA GLN A 668 -15.32 -1.58 -2.70
C GLN A 668 -15.67 -1.98 -4.16
N GLY A 669 -14.79 -1.65 -5.10
CA GLY A 669 -15.00 -1.91 -6.54
C GLY A 669 -15.95 -0.96 -7.28
N ARG A 670 -16.55 0.03 -6.62
CA ARG A 670 -17.46 1.01 -7.26
C ARG A 670 -16.77 1.97 -8.21
N VAL A 671 -15.46 2.18 -8.05
CA VAL A 671 -14.64 2.96 -9.00
C VAL A 671 -13.90 1.95 -9.89
N LEU A 672 -14.37 1.83 -11.13
CA LEU A 672 -13.78 0.96 -12.14
C LEU A 672 -12.37 1.42 -12.51
N ASN A 673 -11.59 0.50 -13.08
CA ASN A 673 -10.34 0.89 -13.73
C ASN A 673 -10.63 1.81 -14.91
N SER A 674 -9.85 2.87 -15.06
CA SER A 674 -9.95 3.74 -16.23
C SER A 674 -9.73 2.94 -17.51
N GLN A 675 -10.59 3.16 -18.50
CA GLN A 675 -10.40 2.66 -19.86
C GLN A 675 -9.45 3.55 -20.68
N PHE A 676 -9.21 4.77 -20.22
CA PHE A 676 -8.32 5.74 -20.85
C PHE A 676 -6.87 5.52 -20.46
N THR A 677 -5.97 5.82 -21.39
CA THR A 677 -4.52 5.89 -21.16
C THR A 677 -4.16 7.09 -20.27
N ASP A 678 -2.94 7.10 -19.73
CA ASP A 678 -2.46 8.21 -18.90
C ASP A 678 -2.38 9.52 -19.69
N GLU A 679 -1.98 9.44 -20.96
CA GLU A 679 -1.90 10.55 -21.89
C GLU A 679 -3.29 11.14 -22.19
N GLU A 680 -4.31 10.30 -22.37
CA GLU A 680 -5.70 10.72 -22.54
C GLU A 680 -6.26 11.37 -21.28
N LEU A 681 -6.00 10.79 -20.10
CA LEU A 681 -6.45 11.37 -18.83
C LEU A 681 -5.81 12.75 -18.59
N ARG A 682 -4.51 12.89 -18.88
CA ARG A 682 -3.81 14.18 -18.77
C ARG A 682 -4.32 15.21 -19.76
N SER A 683 -4.43 14.86 -21.05
CA SER A 683 -4.87 15.80 -22.09
C SER A 683 -6.30 16.31 -21.86
N GLN A 684 -7.16 15.49 -21.25
CA GLN A 684 -8.51 15.89 -20.81
C GLN A 684 -8.53 16.68 -19.49
N GLY A 685 -7.38 16.91 -18.84
CA GLY A 685 -7.28 17.61 -17.57
C GLY A 685 -7.86 16.85 -16.37
N ARG A 686 -7.95 15.52 -16.44
CA ARG A 686 -8.52 14.66 -15.39
C ARG A 686 -7.52 14.28 -14.29
N CYS A 687 -6.23 14.51 -14.54
CA CYS A 687 -5.16 14.25 -13.57
C CYS A 687 -4.94 15.46 -12.65
N PRO A 688 -4.84 15.27 -11.32
CA PRO A 688 -4.37 16.33 -10.43
C PRO A 688 -2.89 16.63 -10.72
N LEU A 689 -2.49 17.89 -10.56
CA LEU A 689 -1.09 18.30 -10.69
C LEU A 689 -0.28 17.79 -9.48
N THR A 690 0.89 17.24 -9.77
CA THR A 690 1.93 16.94 -8.78
C THR A 690 2.50 18.23 -8.17
N PRO A 691 3.20 18.17 -7.01
CA PRO A 691 3.86 19.35 -6.46
C PRO A 691 4.89 19.99 -7.41
N GLU A 692 5.56 19.18 -8.24
CA GLU A 692 6.44 19.67 -9.31
C GLU A 692 5.65 20.48 -10.35
N GLU A 693 4.59 19.90 -10.92
CA GLU A 693 3.79 20.51 -12.00
C GLU A 693 3.10 21.82 -11.54
N ILE A 694 2.54 21.87 -10.32
CA ILE A 694 1.96 23.11 -9.78
C ILE A 694 3.04 24.17 -9.50
N GLY A 695 4.23 23.74 -9.08
CA GLY A 695 5.37 24.64 -8.88
C GLY A 695 5.83 25.29 -10.18
N LEU A 696 5.92 24.49 -11.25
CA LEU A 696 6.25 24.99 -12.60
C LEU A 696 5.19 25.97 -13.12
N LEU A 697 3.90 25.66 -12.92
CA LEU A 697 2.81 26.59 -13.26
C LEU A 697 2.98 27.94 -12.55
N LEU A 698 3.22 27.93 -11.24
CA LEU A 698 3.38 29.16 -10.46
C LEU A 698 4.61 29.96 -10.90
N ALA A 699 5.73 29.28 -11.14
CA ALA A 699 6.95 29.89 -11.63
C ALA A 699 6.75 30.55 -13.01
N ALA A 700 6.01 29.90 -13.92
CA ALA A 700 5.70 30.44 -15.24
C ALA A 700 4.73 31.65 -15.17
N LEU A 701 3.79 31.65 -14.22
CA LEU A 701 2.89 32.80 -13.98
C LEU A 701 3.61 34.03 -13.41
N GLY A 702 4.83 33.88 -12.88
CA GLY A 702 5.65 34.98 -12.36
C GLY A 702 5.88 34.96 -10.85
N PHE A 703 5.36 33.99 -10.10
CA PHE A 703 5.72 33.84 -8.68
C PHE A 703 7.16 33.36 -8.57
N ASP A 704 7.96 33.92 -7.68
CA ASP A 704 9.39 33.65 -7.51
C ASP A 704 9.76 33.05 -6.14
N ASN A 705 11.05 32.88 -5.89
CA ASN A 705 11.56 32.32 -4.64
C ASN A 705 11.33 33.23 -3.41
N THR A 706 10.92 34.49 -3.61
CA THR A 706 10.54 35.43 -2.54
C THR A 706 9.05 35.35 -2.22
N THR A 707 8.27 34.66 -3.04
CA THR A 707 6.83 34.47 -2.85
C THR A 707 6.57 33.59 -1.62
N ARG A 708 5.82 34.13 -0.66
CA ARG A 708 5.34 33.37 0.51
C ARG A 708 4.16 32.50 0.12
N LEU A 709 4.25 31.21 0.40
CA LEU A 709 3.21 30.24 0.09
C LEU A 709 2.66 29.61 1.38
N TYR A 710 1.35 29.43 1.43
CA TYR A 710 0.69 28.57 2.40
C TYR A 710 0.19 27.30 1.71
N LEU A 711 0.65 26.14 2.17
CA LEU A 711 0.28 24.84 1.62
C LEU A 711 -0.97 24.29 2.33
N ALA A 712 -2.12 24.45 1.69
CA ALA A 712 -3.38 23.84 2.12
C ALA A 712 -3.44 22.37 1.64
N SER A 713 -3.03 21.46 2.52
CA SER A 713 -3.06 20.02 2.25
C SER A 713 -3.21 19.22 3.55
N HIS A 714 -3.74 17.99 3.43
CA HIS A 714 -3.75 17.02 4.51
C HIS A 714 -2.47 16.18 4.51
N LYS A 715 -2.42 15.12 3.71
CA LYS A 715 -1.23 14.25 3.61
C LYS A 715 -0.89 14.06 2.14
N VAL A 716 0.10 14.84 1.70
CA VAL A 716 0.64 14.74 0.35
C VAL A 716 1.16 13.34 0.11
N TYR A 717 0.60 12.68 -0.90
CA TYR A 717 1.03 11.37 -1.36
C TYR A 717 2.47 11.47 -1.86
N GLY A 718 3.32 10.49 -1.50
CA GLY A 718 4.77 10.55 -1.73
C GLY A 718 5.55 11.42 -0.73
N GLY A 719 4.90 12.23 0.11
CA GLY A 719 5.53 12.99 1.19
C GLY A 719 6.61 13.96 0.72
N GLU A 720 7.65 14.12 1.53
CA GLU A 720 8.75 15.07 1.29
C GLU A 720 9.44 14.83 -0.06
N ALA A 721 9.50 13.57 -0.52
CA ALA A 721 10.11 13.21 -1.79
C ALA A 721 9.46 13.89 -3.00
N ARG A 722 8.15 14.18 -2.93
CA ARG A 722 7.43 14.93 -3.97
C ARG A 722 7.35 16.42 -3.66
N ILE A 723 7.35 16.81 -2.38
CA ILE A 723 7.26 18.22 -1.97
C ILE A 723 8.56 18.98 -2.15
N SER A 724 9.70 18.29 -2.15
CA SER A 724 11.04 18.89 -2.29
C SER A 724 11.19 19.77 -3.53
N THR A 725 10.61 19.38 -4.67
CA THR A 725 10.65 20.18 -5.90
C THR A 725 9.89 21.49 -5.74
N LEU A 726 8.70 21.44 -5.15
CA LEU A 726 7.91 22.65 -4.87
C LEU A 726 8.65 23.58 -3.89
N ARG A 727 9.25 23.01 -2.84
CA ARG A 727 10.04 23.76 -1.85
C ARG A 727 11.30 24.38 -2.44
N SER A 728 11.94 23.72 -3.42
CA SER A 728 13.11 24.29 -4.12
C SER A 728 12.76 25.54 -4.93
N LEU A 729 11.56 25.58 -5.53
CA LEU A 729 11.06 26.75 -6.26
C LEU A 729 10.59 27.85 -5.31
N PHE A 730 10.01 27.47 -4.18
CA PHE A 730 9.39 28.37 -3.21
C PHE A 730 9.84 28.03 -1.77
N PRO A 731 11.00 28.55 -1.34
CA PRO A 731 11.57 28.24 -0.03
C PRO A 731 10.78 28.85 1.15
N LEU A 732 10.00 29.91 0.93
CA LEU A 732 9.12 30.53 1.93
C LEU A 732 7.74 29.87 2.02
N MET A 733 7.70 28.56 1.76
CA MET A 733 6.48 27.76 1.85
C MET A 733 6.27 27.25 3.28
N GLU A 734 5.12 27.62 3.83
CA GLU A 734 4.70 27.30 5.19
C GLU A 734 3.42 26.45 5.17
N ASP A 735 3.16 25.74 6.25
CA ASP A 735 1.89 25.07 6.48
C ASP A 735 1.39 25.35 7.91
N LYS A 736 0.17 24.89 8.22
CA LYS A 736 -0.37 25.07 9.57
C LYS A 736 0.47 24.42 10.68
N LYS A 737 1.30 23.41 10.39
CA LYS A 737 2.16 22.78 11.39
C LYS A 737 3.41 23.61 11.66
N SER A 738 3.96 24.28 10.66
CA SER A 738 5.10 25.18 10.81
C SER A 738 4.71 26.53 11.42
N LEU A 739 3.49 27.00 11.13
CA LEU A 739 2.99 28.29 11.59
C LEU A 739 2.31 28.27 12.98
N ALA A 740 1.99 27.10 13.54
CA ALA A 740 1.31 27.00 14.83
C ALA A 740 1.83 25.86 15.72
N SER A 741 1.85 26.10 17.02
CA SER A 741 2.35 25.15 18.01
C SER A 741 1.47 23.89 18.11
N SER A 742 1.92 22.87 18.83
CA SER A 742 1.11 21.69 19.12
C SER A 742 -0.12 22.02 19.97
N GLU A 743 0.02 22.98 20.88
CA GLU A 743 -0.99 23.43 21.83
C GLU A 743 -2.08 24.21 21.12
N GLU A 744 -1.71 25.17 20.26
CA GLU A 744 -2.65 25.94 19.42
C GLU A 744 -3.46 25.01 18.49
N ARG A 745 -2.87 23.89 18.06
CA ARG A 745 -3.52 22.92 17.20
C ARG A 745 -4.24 21.80 17.95
N ALA A 746 -4.25 21.80 19.28
CA ALA A 746 -4.79 20.70 20.07
C ALA A 746 -6.27 20.43 19.75
N ALA A 747 -7.09 21.48 19.62
CA ALA A 747 -8.52 21.39 19.35
C ALA A 747 -8.88 20.80 17.97
N ILE A 748 -7.97 20.91 16.99
CA ILE A 748 -8.19 20.42 15.62
C ILE A 748 -7.40 19.15 15.30
N LYS A 749 -6.56 18.70 16.23
CA LYS A 749 -5.63 17.57 15.99
C LYS A 749 -6.43 16.28 15.79
N GLY A 750 -6.13 15.57 14.69
CA GLY A 750 -6.78 14.30 14.36
C GLY A 750 -8.18 14.43 13.75
N LYS A 751 -8.71 15.67 13.62
CA LYS A 751 -10.01 15.95 13.00
C LYS A 751 -9.80 16.55 11.60
N ALA A 752 -9.99 15.75 10.55
CA ALA A 752 -9.69 16.14 9.17
C ALA A 752 -10.54 17.32 8.68
N SER A 753 -11.79 17.38 9.10
CA SER A 753 -12.77 18.42 8.76
C SER A 753 -12.38 19.74 9.40
N LEU A 754 -11.97 19.74 10.67
CA LEU A 754 -11.50 20.97 11.34
C LEU A 754 -10.20 21.48 10.72
N LEU A 755 -9.27 20.57 10.36
CA LEU A 755 -8.07 20.94 9.61
C LEU A 755 -8.41 21.57 8.25
N ALA A 756 -9.38 21.01 7.52
CA ALA A 756 -9.85 21.55 6.24
C ALA A 756 -10.59 22.88 6.41
N ALA A 757 -11.29 23.10 7.53
CA ALA A 757 -11.96 24.36 7.85
C ALA A 757 -10.95 25.49 8.10
N VAL A 758 -9.84 25.20 8.80
CA VAL A 758 -8.73 26.16 8.94
C VAL A 758 -8.09 26.46 7.59
N ASP A 759 -7.79 25.44 6.78
CA ASP A 759 -7.27 25.64 5.41
C ASP A 759 -8.22 26.50 4.57
N TYR A 760 -9.54 26.27 4.69
CA TYR A 760 -10.57 27.05 4.01
C TYR A 760 -10.53 28.51 4.47
N TYR A 761 -10.47 28.77 5.78
CA TYR A 761 -10.37 30.12 6.35
C TYR A 761 -9.15 30.88 5.82
N VAL A 762 -7.95 30.27 5.86
CA VAL A 762 -6.72 30.90 5.37
C VAL A 762 -6.81 31.14 3.85
N SER A 763 -7.40 30.21 3.09
CA SER A 763 -7.63 30.35 1.64
C SER A 763 -8.51 31.54 1.26
N MET A 764 -9.49 31.90 2.10
CA MET A 764 -10.33 33.07 1.85
C MET A 764 -9.62 34.40 2.09
N HIS A 765 -8.61 34.41 2.96
CA HIS A 765 -7.91 35.62 3.39
C HIS A 765 -6.57 35.86 2.67
N SER A 766 -6.20 35.00 1.72
CA SER A 766 -5.01 35.17 0.88
C SER A 766 -5.23 36.16 -0.27
N ASP A 767 -4.15 36.73 -0.80
CA ASP A 767 -4.22 37.60 -1.98
C ASP A 767 -4.54 36.81 -3.24
N VAL A 768 -3.92 35.62 -3.36
CA VAL A 768 -4.15 34.69 -4.45
C VAL A 768 -4.46 33.32 -3.90
N PHE A 769 -5.46 32.66 -4.49
CA PHE A 769 -5.75 31.25 -4.26
C PHE A 769 -5.58 30.48 -5.57
N ILE A 770 -4.97 29.31 -5.50
CA ILE A 770 -4.84 28.37 -6.61
C ILE A 770 -5.02 26.94 -6.09
N SER A 771 -5.54 26.05 -6.94
CA SER A 771 -5.65 24.64 -6.59
C SER A 771 -5.09 23.74 -7.69
N ALA A 772 -4.29 22.75 -7.30
CA ALA A 772 -3.67 21.78 -8.20
C ALA A 772 -4.65 20.72 -8.74
N SER A 773 -5.92 20.74 -8.30
CA SER A 773 -6.95 19.85 -8.79
C SER A 773 -8.33 20.51 -8.71
N PRO A 774 -9.19 20.37 -9.73
CA PRO A 774 -10.60 20.73 -9.59
C PRO A 774 -11.27 19.77 -8.60
N GLY A 775 -11.97 20.31 -7.62
CA GLY A 775 -12.65 19.50 -6.59
C GLY A 775 -13.51 20.35 -5.66
N ASN A 776 -14.10 19.72 -4.65
CA ASN A 776 -15.10 20.37 -3.80
C ASN A 776 -14.57 21.59 -3.04
N MET A 777 -13.36 21.50 -2.46
CA MET A 777 -12.76 22.66 -1.80
C MET A 777 -12.37 23.77 -2.78
N HIS A 778 -11.83 23.41 -3.95
CA HIS A 778 -11.52 24.39 -5.00
C HIS A 778 -12.78 25.18 -5.39
N ASN A 779 -13.88 24.48 -5.66
CA ASN A 779 -15.15 25.09 -6.05
C ASN A 779 -15.75 25.96 -4.93
N ALA A 780 -15.73 25.47 -3.69
CA ALA A 780 -16.28 26.20 -2.54
C ALA A 780 -15.47 27.46 -2.19
N VAL A 781 -14.13 27.42 -2.30
CA VAL A 781 -13.28 28.61 -2.09
C VAL A 781 -13.40 29.56 -3.28
N LEU A 782 -13.44 29.04 -4.51
CA LEU A 782 -13.64 29.84 -5.73
C LEU A 782 -14.91 30.69 -5.62
N GLY A 783 -16.06 30.07 -5.32
CA GLY A 783 -17.32 30.80 -5.23
C GLY A 783 -17.33 31.86 -4.12
N HIS A 784 -16.73 31.57 -2.95
CA HIS A 784 -16.63 32.54 -1.87
C HIS A 784 -15.70 33.71 -2.20
N ARG A 785 -14.54 33.42 -2.80
CA ARG A 785 -13.64 34.47 -3.27
C ARG A 785 -14.26 35.31 -4.38
N THR A 786 -15.05 34.72 -5.29
CA THR A 786 -15.81 35.48 -6.29
C THR A 786 -16.86 36.38 -5.64
N TYR A 787 -17.59 35.88 -4.62
CA TYR A 787 -18.55 36.67 -3.85
C TYR A 787 -17.92 37.90 -3.18
N GLU A 788 -16.64 37.82 -2.81
CA GLU A 788 -15.86 38.92 -2.21
C GLU A 788 -14.94 39.67 -3.19
N ASN A 789 -15.09 39.45 -4.51
CA ASN A 789 -14.22 40.00 -5.57
C ASN A 789 -12.70 39.79 -5.35
N LYS A 790 -12.31 38.60 -4.89
CA LYS A 790 -10.91 38.21 -4.62
C LYS A 790 -10.29 37.37 -5.75
N LYS A 791 -9.01 37.63 -6.05
CA LYS A 791 -8.24 36.99 -7.12
C LYS A 791 -8.11 35.47 -6.91
N THR A 792 -8.51 34.67 -7.89
CA THR A 792 -8.39 33.20 -7.84
C THR A 792 -7.89 32.68 -9.17
N ILE A 793 -6.74 32.00 -9.18
CA ILE A 793 -6.17 31.43 -10.39
C ILE A 793 -6.75 30.03 -10.57
N ARG A 794 -7.43 29.79 -11.69
CA ARG A 794 -7.97 28.48 -12.07
C ARG A 794 -7.08 27.83 -13.12
N PRO A 795 -6.26 26.82 -12.77
CA PRO A 795 -5.40 26.15 -13.73
C PRO A 795 -6.16 25.66 -14.97
N ASN A 796 -5.54 25.79 -16.13
CA ASN A 796 -6.01 25.20 -17.36
C ASN A 796 -5.47 23.77 -17.46
N MET A 797 -6.14 22.84 -16.80
CA MET A 797 -5.69 21.46 -16.64
C MET A 797 -5.45 20.74 -17.97
N ALA A 798 -6.30 20.97 -18.98
CA ALA A 798 -6.15 20.38 -20.31
C ALA A 798 -4.91 20.90 -21.04
N LEU A 799 -4.70 22.23 -21.01
CA LEU A 799 -3.50 22.86 -21.56
C LEU A 799 -2.24 22.34 -20.85
N LEU A 800 -2.23 22.34 -19.52
CA LEU A 800 -1.11 21.83 -18.72
C LEU A 800 -0.81 20.37 -19.05
N GLY A 801 -1.84 19.54 -19.20
CA GLY A 801 -1.69 18.15 -19.63
C GLY A 801 -0.96 18.01 -20.96
N GLN A 802 -1.32 18.84 -21.96
CA GLN A 802 -0.65 18.85 -23.26
C GLN A 802 0.80 19.35 -23.17
N LEU A 803 1.04 20.45 -22.44
CA LEU A 803 2.37 21.03 -22.27
C LEU A 803 3.33 20.05 -21.57
N PHE A 804 2.89 19.37 -20.52
CA PHE A 804 3.72 18.42 -19.77
C PHE A 804 3.99 17.11 -20.53
N LEU A 805 3.16 16.75 -21.51
CA LEU A 805 3.44 15.63 -22.41
C LEU A 805 4.55 15.95 -23.43
N ASN A 806 4.76 17.23 -23.76
CA ASN A 806 5.79 17.66 -24.69
C ASN A 806 7.19 17.73 -24.04
N LYS A 807 8.01 16.70 -24.26
CA LYS A 807 9.38 16.60 -23.70
C LYS A 807 10.37 17.62 -24.30
N ASN A 808 10.05 18.21 -25.45
CA ASN A 808 10.92 19.12 -26.18
C ASN A 808 10.60 20.61 -25.92
N LEU A 809 9.65 20.92 -25.05
CA LEU A 809 9.18 22.28 -24.78
C LEU A 809 10.19 23.13 -23.99
N THR A 810 10.62 24.27 -24.52
CA THR A 810 11.59 25.16 -23.84
C THR A 810 10.90 25.99 -22.76
N TRP A 811 11.68 26.60 -21.85
CA TRP A 811 11.10 27.44 -20.79
C TRP A 811 10.35 28.67 -21.35
N PRO A 812 10.89 29.45 -22.31
CA PRO A 812 10.15 30.56 -22.92
C PRO A 812 8.81 30.11 -23.52
N ASP A 813 8.81 29.04 -24.32
CA ASP A 813 7.58 28.52 -24.94
C ASP A 813 6.56 28.05 -23.89
N PHE A 814 7.03 27.39 -22.83
CA PHE A 814 6.19 26.97 -21.71
C PHE A 814 5.60 28.19 -21.00
N GLN A 815 6.41 29.19 -20.70
CA GLN A 815 5.97 30.39 -19.99
C GLN A 815 4.94 31.18 -20.81
N GLU A 816 5.19 31.41 -22.10
CA GLU A 816 4.27 32.09 -23.00
C GLU A 816 2.92 31.37 -23.07
N ALA A 817 2.93 30.05 -23.27
CA ALA A 817 1.70 29.25 -23.31
C ALA A 817 0.93 29.28 -21.98
N ILE A 818 1.63 29.30 -20.84
CA ILE A 818 1.01 29.43 -19.52
C ILE A 818 0.36 30.80 -19.34
N ILE A 819 1.07 31.88 -19.66
CA ILE A 819 0.57 33.26 -19.52
C ILE A 819 -0.69 33.43 -20.37
N GLU A 820 -0.64 33.07 -21.65
CA GLU A 820 -1.78 33.20 -22.57
C GLU A 820 -2.95 32.30 -22.13
N GLY A 821 -2.66 31.04 -21.78
CA GLY A 821 -3.66 30.07 -21.34
C GLY A 821 -4.38 30.40 -20.03
N HIS A 822 -3.86 31.36 -19.25
CA HIS A 822 -4.41 31.78 -17.95
C HIS A 822 -4.83 33.25 -17.87
N LYS A 823 -4.66 34.05 -18.94
CA LYS A 823 -5.05 35.48 -18.99
C LYS A 823 -6.47 35.75 -18.48
N ASN A 824 -7.43 34.93 -18.91
CA ASN A 824 -8.85 35.05 -18.51
C ASN A 824 -9.26 34.09 -17.36
N ARG A 825 -8.30 33.57 -16.58
CA ARG A 825 -8.53 32.56 -15.53
C ARG A 825 -8.02 33.01 -14.16
N GLN A 826 -7.90 34.32 -13.93
CA GLN A 826 -7.36 34.90 -12.70
C GLN A 826 -8.42 35.47 -11.73
N GLY A 827 -9.68 35.06 -11.85
CA GLY A 827 -10.76 35.50 -10.95
C GLY A 827 -11.88 36.26 -11.63
N LEU A 828 -11.87 36.32 -12.97
CA LEU A 828 -12.97 36.89 -13.75
C LEU A 828 -14.30 36.20 -13.38
N LEU A 829 -15.29 37.02 -13.05
CA LEU A 829 -16.63 36.60 -12.71
C LEU A 829 -17.27 35.92 -13.91
N ARG A 830 -18.01 34.84 -13.63
CA ARG A 830 -18.76 34.11 -14.63
C ARG A 830 -20.20 33.99 -14.17
N LEU A 831 -21.13 34.36 -15.05
CA LEU A 831 -22.55 34.11 -14.82
C LEU A 831 -22.82 32.61 -14.79
N ARG A 832 -23.57 32.18 -13.79
CA ARG A 832 -24.01 30.81 -13.58
C ARG A 832 -24.96 30.38 -14.70
N LYS A 833 -24.77 29.19 -15.24
CA LYS A 833 -25.77 28.51 -16.08
C LYS A 833 -26.76 27.73 -15.21
N SER A 834 -27.98 27.48 -15.68
CA SER A 834 -29.09 26.94 -14.86
C SER A 834 -28.70 25.70 -14.02
N GLU A 835 -28.02 24.73 -14.62
CA GLU A 835 -27.61 23.46 -13.97
C GLU A 835 -26.34 23.59 -13.11
N GLN A 836 -25.62 24.70 -13.18
CA GLN A 836 -24.38 24.88 -12.45
C GLN A 836 -24.63 25.23 -10.98
N SER A 837 -23.74 24.75 -10.12
CA SER A 837 -23.75 25.03 -8.69
C SER A 837 -23.62 26.52 -8.39
N ILE A 838 -24.60 27.03 -7.65
CA ILE A 838 -24.64 28.39 -7.09
C ILE A 838 -23.49 28.64 -6.09
N TYR A 839 -22.97 27.59 -5.46
CA TYR A 839 -21.85 27.68 -4.51
C TYR A 839 -20.49 27.86 -5.20
N THR A 840 -20.42 27.55 -6.50
CA THR A 840 -19.21 27.75 -7.34
C THR A 840 -19.31 29.04 -8.14
N TYR A 841 -20.50 29.36 -8.66
CA TYR A 841 -20.78 30.54 -9.47
C TYR A 841 -21.91 31.35 -8.81
N PRO A 842 -21.58 32.31 -7.94
CA PRO A 842 -22.58 33.02 -7.14
C PRO A 842 -23.38 34.07 -7.93
N ALA A 843 -22.96 34.51 -9.10
CA ALA A 843 -23.68 35.51 -9.89
C ALA A 843 -24.58 34.86 -10.96
N PRO A 844 -25.81 35.34 -11.19
CA PRO A 844 -26.42 36.53 -10.58
C PRO A 844 -27.22 36.27 -9.29
N ASP A 845 -27.35 35.02 -8.84
CA ASP A 845 -28.32 34.66 -7.79
C ASP A 845 -27.97 35.23 -6.39
N CYS A 846 -26.68 35.28 -6.06
CA CYS A 846 -26.15 35.77 -4.78
C CYS A 846 -25.54 37.18 -4.89
N MET A 847 -25.36 37.70 -6.10
CA MET A 847 -24.65 38.94 -6.38
C MET A 847 -25.49 39.86 -7.26
N CYS A 848 -25.46 41.15 -6.97
CA CYS A 848 -26.23 42.19 -7.62
C CYS A 848 -25.27 43.11 -8.37
N ASN A 849 -25.69 43.67 -9.51
CA ASN A 849 -24.94 44.74 -10.15
C ASN A 849 -24.77 45.91 -9.16
N ALA A 850 -23.54 46.40 -9.04
CA ALA A 850 -23.11 47.36 -8.04
C ALA A 850 -23.67 48.76 -8.26
#